data_AF-A0A9P1GS57-F1
#
_entry.id   AF-A0A9P1GS57-F1
#
_cell.length_a   1.000
_cell.length_b   1.000
_cell.length_c   1.000
_cell.angle_alpha   90.00
_cell.angle_beta   90.00
_cell.angle_gamma   90.00
#
_symmetry.space_group_name_H-M   'P 1'
#
loop_
_entity.id
_entity.type
_entity.pdbx_description
1 polymer ?
#
loop_
_entity_poly.entity_id
_entity_poly.type
_entity_poly.pdbx_seq_one_letter_code
_entity_poly.pdbx_strand_id
1 'polypeptide(L)'
;MQYGIWGQGKGFTWAIFSLTYGCSQKRSHHELAHCCYRPLTKWDDDQATLLKRYKADRRIRSRQRHFVLNNRPVRVADKTSAGWGGFRVRRGRIERISLAIPWTKLYTGKVKASVRCLHLEVESLAESAEGKDQDAFIQEMRDAKDKAIDVRMQQLQDLVDKSGDGDSENDVDRASLGMNLARKILNNITVELEEVHIAFNSSRGLACCIDLPKLSVISTDQTYRPRDDAEGAVVPGQSMYKTLQLQKLSVSMSPAGSNDLEDAEYVLCPVSANLQLAHEPAKNLLKIKLLVATEELAEVFLRRSQVKHLRTLKSDLNEESRQHQLLLVQSIAGSPTEKDANQITKDINEITKDADKSIERYTKLYERDISQDCEATRLAPLSDQERRELQVLEAVLSARLLARARYKAERQTEVLNEEVARRQKQLEMERVAKRSANSGFFGRFWGSAEEEEEGQQPGVELLSNEEKNQLLNDLKDVNKVEQVDVPKQFSFEFVLGQMALDLVDDRYHDEVHRQLMSLALRQAGIDINVRMATDFLGQDSAEWGVKIDLKTFHALHHTRAFMQLKPNEEGNRAAQWLGEGTSAACFDIQSKLQKEQNLLSISFKFMPVEINLLEGIVEMILDFWREPERQEKELPLLETVEEEMDEHMEDMEEWLEKNAEEVKQVARAAYNRIPDKLELEIMIASPILHVPVTLGTAIFSLGELPLAMGK
;
A
#
# COMPACT_ATOMS: atom_id res chain seq x y z
N MET A 1 21.81 -5.59 -53.49
CA MET A 1 22.41 -4.58 -54.39
C MET A 1 21.96 -3.20 -53.95
N GLN A 2 22.89 -2.44 -53.40
CA GLN A 2 23.10 -0.98 -53.42
C GLN A 2 21.95 0.05 -53.64
N TYR A 3 21.96 1.02 -52.71
CA TYR A 3 21.82 2.50 -52.82
C TYR A 3 20.48 3.24 -52.65
N GLY A 4 20.55 4.32 -51.84
CA GLY A 4 19.77 5.58 -51.91
C GLY A 4 18.97 5.88 -50.63
N ILE A 5 19.40 6.68 -49.64
CA ILE A 5 19.66 8.14 -49.53
C ILE A 5 18.40 9.05 -49.56
N TRP A 6 18.12 9.63 -48.38
CA TRP A 6 17.54 10.94 -47.99
C TRP A 6 16.14 11.41 -48.40
N GLY A 7 15.44 12.06 -47.45
CA GLY A 7 14.48 13.13 -47.76
C GLY A 7 13.40 13.38 -46.71
N GLN A 8 13.50 14.51 -45.99
CA GLN A 8 12.50 15.06 -45.06
C GLN A 8 11.13 15.34 -45.70
N GLY A 9 10.07 15.40 -44.88
CA GLY A 9 8.83 16.11 -45.25
C GLY A 9 7.69 15.96 -44.24
N LYS A 10 7.42 17.03 -43.47
CA LYS A 10 6.21 17.21 -42.66
C LYS A 10 4.96 17.26 -43.56
N GLY A 11 3.84 16.68 -43.11
CA GLY A 11 2.56 16.82 -43.79
C GLY A 11 1.40 16.22 -43.00
N PHE A 12 0.86 16.99 -42.06
CA PHE A 12 -0.45 16.76 -41.46
C PHE A 12 -1.52 16.84 -42.55
N THR A 13 -2.32 15.78 -42.71
CA THR A 13 -3.59 15.87 -43.46
C THR A 13 -4.65 15.03 -42.76
N TRP A 14 -5.74 15.70 -42.40
CA TRP A 14 -6.96 15.12 -41.88
C TRP A 14 -7.63 14.24 -42.95
N ALA A 15 -8.07 13.04 -42.56
CA ALA A 15 -9.05 12.27 -43.33
C ALA A 15 -10.25 11.98 -42.43
N ILE A 16 -11.35 12.66 -42.75
CA ILE A 16 -12.70 12.40 -42.27
C ILE A 16 -13.19 11.12 -42.94
N PHE A 17 -13.59 10.12 -42.16
CA PHE A 17 -14.50 9.08 -42.65
C PHE A 17 -15.74 9.07 -41.77
N SER A 18 -16.82 9.59 -42.35
CA SER A 18 -18.20 9.33 -41.95
C SER A 18 -18.58 7.91 -42.38
N LEU A 19 -19.07 7.10 -41.46
CA LEU A 19 -19.93 5.96 -41.80
C LEU A 19 -21.14 5.95 -40.88
N THR A 20 -22.25 6.38 -41.48
CA THR A 20 -23.62 6.20 -41.03
C THR A 20 -24.04 4.74 -41.15
N TYR A 21 -24.55 4.16 -40.07
CA TYR A 21 -25.61 3.16 -40.02
C TYR A 21 -26.39 3.48 -38.72
N GLY A 22 -27.70 3.62 -38.66
CA GLY A 22 -28.76 2.96 -39.42
C GLY A 22 -29.77 2.51 -38.36
N CYS A 23 -30.71 3.40 -38.03
CA CYS A 23 -31.74 3.26 -37.02
C CYS A 23 -32.75 2.14 -37.36
N SER A 24 -33.21 1.35 -36.38
CA SER A 24 -34.62 0.94 -36.24
C SER A 24 -34.83 -0.01 -35.06
N GLN A 25 -35.51 0.43 -34.00
CA GLN A 25 -36.83 -0.12 -33.66
C GLN A 25 -37.55 0.73 -32.60
N LYS A 26 -38.86 0.85 -32.82
CA LYS A 26 -39.85 1.71 -32.14
C LYS A 26 -40.60 0.96 -31.03
N ARG A 27 -41.28 1.79 -30.21
CA ARG A 27 -42.51 1.60 -29.40
C ARG A 27 -42.24 1.42 -27.89
N SER A 28 -42.95 2.07 -26.97
CA SER A 28 -44.17 2.89 -27.05
C SER A 28 -44.35 3.70 -25.75
N HIS A 29 -44.89 4.92 -25.87
CA HIS A 29 -45.43 5.75 -24.79
C HIS A 29 -46.97 5.71 -24.82
N HIS A 30 -47.58 5.69 -23.63
CA HIS A 30 -48.93 6.16 -23.25
C HIS A 30 -49.02 5.92 -21.73
N GLU A 31 -49.44 6.80 -20.81
CA GLU A 31 -50.65 7.64 -20.67
C GLU A 31 -50.42 8.66 -19.52
N LEU A 32 -50.72 9.94 -19.73
CA LEU A 32 -51.88 10.72 -19.24
C LEU A 32 -51.72 11.43 -17.87
N ALA A 33 -52.16 12.68 -17.90
CA ALA A 33 -52.06 13.74 -16.91
C ALA A 33 -53.24 13.76 -15.92
N HIS A 34 -53.12 14.49 -14.80
CA HIS A 34 -54.08 15.56 -14.45
C HIS A 34 -53.66 16.37 -13.19
N CYS A 35 -53.60 17.68 -13.39
CA CYS A 35 -54.09 18.79 -12.54
C CYS A 35 -53.84 18.82 -11.01
N CYS A 36 -53.19 19.91 -10.56
CA CYS A 36 -53.81 20.92 -9.68
C CYS A 36 -53.06 22.26 -9.77
N TYR A 37 -53.73 23.28 -10.31
CA TYR A 37 -53.31 24.70 -10.31
C TYR A 37 -54.01 25.40 -9.12
N ARG A 38 -53.24 26.11 -8.28
CA ARG A 38 -53.72 27.22 -7.43
C ARG A 38 -52.71 28.35 -7.52
N PRO A 39 -53.15 29.62 -7.68
CA PRO A 39 -52.25 30.74 -7.90
C PRO A 39 -51.80 31.34 -6.56
N LEU A 40 -50.49 31.57 -6.39
CA LEU A 40 -49.95 32.40 -5.31
C LEU A 40 -48.96 33.39 -5.90
N THR A 41 -49.44 34.63 -6.00
CA THR A 41 -48.70 35.84 -6.38
C THR A 41 -47.76 36.26 -5.25
N LYS A 42 -46.44 36.06 -5.43
CA LYS A 42 -45.31 36.85 -4.86
C LYS A 42 -44.00 36.11 -5.17
N TRP A 43 -43.42 36.32 -6.36
CA TRP A 43 -42.28 35.52 -6.85
C TRP A 43 -41.15 36.35 -7.49
N ASP A 44 -41.03 37.65 -7.20
CA ASP A 44 -40.02 38.49 -7.87
C ASP A 44 -38.71 38.73 -7.07
N ASP A 45 -38.73 38.66 -5.73
CA ASP A 45 -37.52 38.93 -4.92
C ASP A 45 -36.60 37.68 -4.78
N ASP A 46 -37.16 36.48 -4.82
CA ASP A 46 -36.38 35.23 -4.72
C ASP A 46 -35.64 34.91 -6.02
N GLN A 47 -36.18 35.29 -7.18
CA GLN A 47 -35.47 35.13 -8.45
C GLN A 47 -34.28 36.08 -8.58
N ALA A 48 -34.36 37.31 -8.06
CA ALA A 48 -33.22 38.23 -8.06
C ALA A 48 -32.10 37.74 -7.13
N THR A 49 -32.46 37.10 -6.02
CA THR A 49 -31.52 36.51 -5.05
C THR A 49 -30.91 35.21 -5.59
N LEU A 50 -31.71 34.37 -6.26
CA LEU A 50 -31.24 33.19 -7.00
C LEU A 50 -30.39 33.57 -8.20
N LEU A 51 -30.71 34.62 -8.96
CA LEU A 51 -29.87 35.12 -10.05
C LEU A 51 -28.58 35.77 -9.54
N LYS A 52 -28.60 36.43 -8.38
CA LYS A 52 -27.38 36.96 -7.75
C LYS A 52 -26.50 35.82 -7.23
N ARG A 53 -27.08 34.80 -6.59
CA ARG A 53 -26.36 33.56 -6.21
C ARG A 53 -25.82 32.84 -7.45
N TYR A 54 -26.63 32.66 -8.49
CA TYR A 54 -26.24 32.02 -9.74
C TYR A 54 -25.18 32.82 -10.51
N LYS A 55 -25.26 34.16 -10.55
CA LYS A 55 -24.23 35.03 -11.15
C LYS A 55 -22.96 35.09 -10.30
N ALA A 56 -23.06 35.02 -8.97
CA ALA A 56 -21.91 34.91 -8.08
C ALA A 56 -21.22 33.55 -8.24
N ASP A 57 -21.99 32.46 -8.33
CA ASP A 57 -21.50 31.11 -8.58
C ASP A 57 -20.84 31.00 -9.97
N ARG A 58 -21.41 31.66 -10.99
CA ARG A 58 -20.82 31.75 -12.34
C ARG A 58 -19.53 32.60 -12.36
N ARG A 59 -19.43 33.66 -11.54
CA ARG A 59 -18.20 34.45 -11.38
C ARG A 59 -17.12 33.71 -10.59
N ILE A 60 -17.48 32.94 -9.57
CA ILE A 60 -16.56 32.07 -8.82
C ILE A 60 -16.03 30.96 -9.72
N ARG A 61 -16.91 30.30 -10.51
CA ARG A 61 -16.50 29.32 -11.53
C ARG A 61 -15.66 29.92 -12.66
N SER A 62 -15.76 31.23 -12.95
CA SER A 62 -14.92 31.87 -13.96
C SER A 62 -13.45 32.08 -13.52
N ARG A 63 -13.13 31.87 -12.24
CA ARG A 63 -11.77 32.04 -11.68
C ARG A 63 -11.08 30.72 -11.28
N GLN A 64 -11.82 29.62 -11.19
CA GLN A 64 -11.25 28.27 -11.11
C GLN A 64 -11.07 27.73 -12.53
N ARG A 65 -9.82 27.44 -12.91
CA ARG A 65 -9.55 26.80 -14.21
C ARG A 65 -9.64 25.29 -14.03
N HIS A 66 -10.53 24.66 -14.79
CA HIS A 66 -10.75 23.22 -14.79
C HIS A 66 -10.00 22.58 -15.96
N PHE A 67 -9.10 21.65 -15.66
CA PHE A 67 -8.54 20.75 -16.67
C PHE A 67 -9.41 19.50 -16.71
N VAL A 68 -9.93 19.16 -17.88
CA VAL A 68 -10.75 17.95 -18.08
C VAL A 68 -10.20 17.18 -19.27
N LEU A 69 -9.82 15.93 -19.03
CA LEU A 69 -9.44 14.97 -20.06
C LEU A 69 -10.52 13.90 -20.13
N ASN A 70 -11.06 13.65 -21.31
CA ASN A 70 -12.14 12.68 -21.51
C ASN A 70 -11.68 11.50 -22.38
N ASN A 71 -12.27 10.33 -22.13
CA ASN A 71 -12.12 9.08 -22.89
C ASN A 71 -10.67 8.72 -23.20
N ARG A 72 -9.85 8.56 -22.16
CA ARG A 72 -8.47 8.12 -22.32
C ARG A 72 -8.41 6.58 -22.29
N PRO A 73 -7.91 5.92 -23.35
CA PRO A 73 -7.49 4.53 -23.21
C PRO A 73 -6.30 4.50 -22.26
N VAL A 74 -6.28 3.54 -21.34
CA VAL A 74 -5.09 3.24 -20.54
C VAL A 74 -4.12 2.54 -21.49
N ARG A 75 -3.06 3.23 -21.90
CA ARG A 75 -2.04 2.64 -22.78
C ARG A 75 -1.28 1.58 -21.99
N VAL A 76 -1.34 0.34 -22.45
CA VAL A 76 -0.66 -0.84 -21.87
C VAL A 76 0.86 -0.64 -21.75
N ALA A 77 1.44 0.25 -22.57
CA ALA A 77 2.86 0.61 -22.53
C ALA A 77 3.24 1.64 -21.45
N ASP A 78 2.28 2.38 -20.89
CA ASP A 78 2.54 3.42 -19.89
C ASP A 78 2.38 2.85 -18.47
N LYS A 79 3.52 2.45 -17.88
CA LYS A 79 3.80 2.58 -16.43
C LYS A 79 2.94 1.80 -15.42
N THR A 80 2.22 0.76 -15.81
CA THR A 80 1.52 -0.11 -14.85
C THR A 80 1.75 -1.60 -15.12
N SER A 81 2.99 -2.09 -14.95
CA SER A 81 3.07 -3.21 -14.02
C SER A 81 2.64 -2.60 -12.70
N ALA A 82 1.49 -2.98 -12.15
CA ALA A 82 0.89 -2.32 -10.99
C ALA A 82 1.73 -2.44 -9.70
N GLY A 83 3.03 -2.75 -9.81
CA GLY A 83 3.89 -3.28 -8.78
C GLY A 83 3.67 -4.78 -8.52
N TRP A 84 2.68 -5.39 -9.19
CA TRP A 84 2.24 -6.77 -9.00
C TRP A 84 2.92 -7.63 -10.06
N GLY A 85 3.87 -8.48 -9.63
CA GLY A 85 4.49 -9.44 -10.54
C GLY A 85 3.46 -10.43 -11.08
N GLY A 86 3.57 -10.79 -12.35
CA GLY A 86 2.75 -11.86 -12.96
C GLY A 86 1.41 -11.43 -13.58
N PHE A 87 1.07 -10.13 -13.59
CA PHE A 87 -0.19 -9.63 -14.18
C PHE A 87 0.04 -8.51 -15.19
N ARG A 88 -0.88 -8.40 -16.16
CA ARG A 88 -0.91 -7.36 -17.19
C ARG A 88 -2.29 -6.77 -17.33
N VAL A 89 -2.37 -5.47 -17.57
CA VAL A 89 -3.62 -4.81 -17.98
C VAL A 89 -3.85 -5.11 -19.46
N ARG A 90 -4.87 -5.92 -19.77
CA ARG A 90 -5.28 -6.26 -21.14
C ARG A 90 -5.98 -5.09 -21.81
N ARG A 91 -6.90 -4.45 -21.08
CA ARG A 91 -7.65 -3.28 -21.53
C ARG A 91 -7.87 -2.35 -20.34
N GLY A 92 -7.89 -1.05 -20.61
CA GLY A 92 -8.29 -0.09 -19.61
C GLY A 92 -8.90 1.15 -20.22
N ARG A 93 -9.89 1.71 -19.53
CA ARG A 93 -10.58 2.93 -19.94
C ARG A 93 -10.74 3.85 -18.74
N ILE A 94 -10.47 5.13 -18.97
CA ILE A 94 -10.83 6.21 -18.06
C ILE A 94 -11.76 7.15 -18.82
N GLU A 95 -13.00 7.28 -18.34
CA GLU A 95 -13.96 8.19 -18.97
C GLU A 95 -13.56 9.64 -18.76
N ARG A 96 -13.17 10.01 -17.53
CA ARG A 96 -12.86 11.40 -17.21
C ARG A 96 -11.81 11.53 -16.13
N ILE A 97 -10.84 12.40 -16.37
CA ILE A 97 -9.92 12.93 -15.37
C ILE A 97 -10.19 14.43 -15.29
N SER A 98 -10.52 14.94 -14.12
CA SER A 98 -10.63 16.37 -13.88
C SER A 98 -9.73 16.86 -12.75
N LEU A 99 -9.07 17.97 -13.01
CA LEU A 99 -8.24 18.68 -12.03
C LEU A 99 -8.74 20.12 -11.94
N ALA A 100 -9.22 20.50 -10.76
CA ALA A 100 -9.64 21.86 -10.44
C ALA A 100 -8.61 22.51 -9.53
N ILE A 101 -7.90 23.52 -10.06
CA ILE A 101 -6.88 24.26 -9.32
C ILE A 101 -7.40 25.68 -9.05
N PRO A 102 -7.50 26.10 -7.77
CA PRO A 102 -7.94 27.44 -7.41
C PRO A 102 -6.77 28.41 -7.51
N TRP A 103 -6.32 28.73 -8.73
CA TRP A 103 -5.13 29.58 -8.97
C TRP A 103 -5.14 30.89 -8.18
N THR A 104 -6.28 31.57 -8.10
CA THR A 104 -6.43 32.84 -7.35
C THR A 104 -6.41 32.67 -5.83
N LYS A 105 -6.49 31.44 -5.33
CA LYS A 105 -6.48 31.08 -3.91
C LYS A 105 -5.58 29.86 -3.70
N LEU A 106 -4.46 29.72 -4.40
CA LEU A 106 -3.68 28.49 -4.36
C LEU A 106 -3.20 28.13 -2.93
N TYR A 107 -3.01 29.15 -2.09
CA TYR A 107 -2.68 29.01 -0.67
C TYR A 107 -3.81 28.59 0.25
N THR A 108 -5.05 28.97 -0.09
CA THR A 108 -6.21 28.84 0.81
C THR A 108 -7.32 27.96 0.26
N GLY A 109 -7.28 27.67 -1.03
CA GLY A 109 -8.30 26.95 -1.77
C GLY A 109 -7.93 25.49 -1.95
N LYS A 110 -8.95 24.65 -2.06
CA LYS A 110 -8.79 23.22 -2.25
C LYS A 110 -8.47 22.88 -3.69
N VAL A 111 -7.45 22.05 -3.88
CA VAL A 111 -7.19 21.41 -5.18
C VAL A 111 -8.03 20.14 -5.22
N LYS A 112 -8.86 19.99 -6.26
CA LYS A 112 -9.69 18.80 -6.43
C LYS A 112 -9.22 18.01 -7.65
N ALA A 113 -8.78 16.79 -7.43
CA ALA A 113 -8.48 15.81 -8.47
C ALA A 113 -9.60 14.76 -8.45
N SER A 114 -10.20 14.47 -9.59
CA SER A 114 -11.18 13.39 -9.70
C SER A 114 -10.97 12.55 -10.94
N VAL A 115 -11.15 11.24 -10.79
CA VAL A 115 -11.12 10.25 -11.87
C VAL A 115 -12.44 9.50 -11.83
N ARG A 116 -13.12 9.39 -12.97
CA ARG A 116 -14.43 8.74 -13.07
C ARG A 116 -14.42 7.65 -14.14
N CYS A 117 -15.10 6.55 -13.82
CA CYS A 117 -15.24 5.35 -14.64
C CYS A 117 -13.87 4.78 -15.02
N LEU A 118 -13.13 4.30 -14.02
CA LEU A 118 -11.87 3.58 -14.20
C LEU A 118 -12.20 2.10 -14.37
N HIS A 119 -12.16 1.61 -15.61
CA HIS A 119 -12.40 0.20 -15.92
C HIS A 119 -11.09 -0.43 -16.34
N LEU A 120 -10.67 -1.49 -15.65
CA LEU A 120 -9.46 -2.25 -15.96
C LEU A 120 -9.80 -3.72 -16.13
N GLU A 121 -9.35 -4.31 -17.23
CA GLU A 121 -9.32 -5.75 -17.45
C GLU A 121 -7.87 -6.22 -17.27
N VAL A 122 -7.67 -7.14 -16.32
CA VAL A 122 -6.37 -7.67 -15.95
C VAL A 122 -6.31 -9.16 -16.31
N GLU A 123 -5.19 -9.59 -16.86
CA GLU A 123 -4.90 -10.99 -17.21
C GLU A 123 -3.56 -11.43 -16.59
N SER A 124 -3.35 -12.74 -16.49
CA SER A 124 -2.06 -13.31 -16.09
C SER A 124 -1.03 -13.17 -17.21
N LEU A 125 0.23 -12.90 -16.85
CA LEU A 125 1.33 -12.80 -17.81
C LEU A 125 1.60 -14.14 -18.52
N ALA A 126 1.36 -15.27 -17.84
CA ALA A 126 1.53 -16.62 -18.38
C ALA A 126 0.56 -16.88 -19.56
N GLU A 127 -0.67 -16.41 -19.44
CA GLU A 127 -1.70 -16.56 -20.49
C GLU A 127 -1.37 -15.72 -21.72
N SER A 128 -0.73 -14.56 -21.51
CA SER A 128 -0.23 -13.74 -22.62
C SER A 128 0.97 -14.38 -23.36
N ALA A 129 1.55 -15.45 -22.82
CA ALA A 129 2.68 -16.17 -23.42
C ALA A 129 2.25 -17.35 -24.32
N GLU A 130 1.00 -17.79 -24.24
CA GLU A 130 0.49 -18.90 -25.05
C GLU A 130 0.68 -18.62 -26.55
N GLY A 131 1.52 -19.44 -27.21
CA GLY A 131 1.81 -19.33 -28.65
C GLY A 131 2.98 -18.40 -29.02
N LYS A 132 3.69 -17.81 -28.05
CA LYS A 132 4.93 -17.05 -28.31
C LYS A 132 6.15 -17.96 -28.31
N ASP A 133 7.18 -17.54 -29.04
CA ASP A 133 8.50 -18.15 -28.98
C ASP A 133 9.14 -17.93 -27.59
N GLN A 134 9.87 -18.92 -27.10
CA GLN A 134 10.42 -18.94 -25.74
C GLN A 134 11.41 -17.78 -25.52
N ASP A 135 12.25 -17.49 -26.51
CA ASP A 135 13.22 -16.40 -26.44
C ASP A 135 12.54 -15.01 -26.41
N ALA A 136 11.47 -14.85 -27.20
CA ALA A 136 10.67 -13.62 -27.19
C ALA A 136 9.98 -13.40 -25.84
N PHE A 137 9.51 -14.48 -25.21
CA PHE A 137 8.90 -14.42 -23.88
C PHE A 137 9.93 -14.10 -22.79
N ILE A 138 11.12 -14.71 -22.84
CA ILE A 138 12.23 -14.41 -21.92
C ILE A 138 12.62 -12.93 -22.00
N GLN A 139 12.74 -12.39 -23.21
CA GLN A 139 13.06 -10.98 -23.41
C GLN A 139 11.94 -10.07 -22.86
N GLU A 140 10.68 -10.41 -23.12
CA GLU A 140 9.53 -9.66 -22.60
C GLU A 140 9.50 -9.66 -21.05
N MET A 141 9.85 -10.77 -20.40
CA MET A 141 9.97 -10.86 -18.95
C MET A 141 11.08 -9.96 -18.40
N ARG A 142 12.26 -9.97 -19.04
CA ARG A 142 13.39 -9.11 -18.65
C ARG A 142 13.03 -7.63 -18.81
N ASP A 143 12.52 -7.24 -19.98
CA ASP A 143 12.10 -5.87 -20.25
C ASP A 143 11.02 -5.38 -19.26
N ALA A 144 10.07 -6.25 -18.91
CA ALA A 144 9.04 -5.92 -17.92
C ALA A 144 9.62 -5.74 -16.51
N LYS A 145 10.61 -6.56 -16.17
CA LYS A 145 11.31 -6.49 -14.87
C LYS A 145 12.17 -5.24 -14.78
N ASP A 146 12.97 -4.92 -15.80
CA ASP A 146 13.82 -3.73 -15.85
C ASP A 146 12.97 -2.45 -15.76
N LYS A 147 11.89 -2.36 -16.53
CA LYS A 147 10.95 -1.23 -16.42
C LYS A 147 10.35 -1.09 -15.01
N ALA A 148 10.06 -2.21 -14.35
CA ALA A 148 9.55 -2.20 -12.98
C ALA A 148 10.62 -1.76 -11.96
N ILE A 149 11.89 -2.07 -12.21
CA ILE A 149 13.03 -1.57 -11.43
C ILE A 149 13.16 -0.06 -11.64
N ASP A 150 13.19 0.41 -12.89
CA ASP A 150 13.37 1.83 -13.23
C ASP A 150 12.25 2.72 -12.65
N VAL A 151 11.00 2.28 -12.75
CA VAL A 151 9.87 3.01 -12.15
C VAL A 151 10.03 3.10 -10.64
N ARG A 152 10.51 2.04 -9.98
CA ARG A 152 10.76 2.05 -8.53
C ARG A 152 11.97 2.87 -8.13
N MET A 153 13.04 2.83 -8.93
CA MET A 153 14.21 3.70 -8.80
C MET A 153 13.80 5.17 -8.85
N GLN A 154 13.01 5.54 -9.86
CA GLN A 154 12.48 6.90 -10.00
C GLN A 154 11.62 7.30 -8.81
N GLN A 155 10.77 6.40 -8.30
CA GLN A 155 9.99 6.65 -7.09
C GLN A 155 10.87 6.86 -5.85
N LEU A 156 11.97 6.11 -5.71
CA LEU A 156 12.93 6.25 -4.60
C LEU A 156 13.71 7.57 -4.70
N GLN A 157 14.20 7.91 -5.90
CA GLN A 157 14.85 9.19 -6.17
C GLN A 157 13.89 10.35 -5.87
N ASP A 158 12.67 10.30 -6.39
CA ASP A 158 11.61 11.29 -6.14
C ASP A 158 11.27 11.43 -4.64
N LEU A 159 11.49 10.40 -3.82
CA LEU A 159 11.29 10.46 -2.37
C LEU A 159 12.51 11.08 -1.67
N VAL A 160 13.72 10.81 -2.17
CA VAL A 160 14.95 11.32 -1.57
C VAL A 160 15.24 12.76 -1.95
N ASP A 161 15.06 13.16 -3.21
CA ASP A 161 15.19 14.56 -3.64
C ASP A 161 14.23 15.44 -2.82
N LYS A 162 13.03 14.90 -2.57
CA LYS A 162 12.04 15.48 -1.66
C LYS A 162 12.47 15.54 -0.18
N SER A 163 13.52 14.86 0.21
CA SER A 163 14.08 14.89 1.57
C SER A 163 15.44 15.60 1.66
N GLY A 164 16.13 15.79 0.54
CA GLY A 164 17.54 16.21 0.45
C GLY A 164 17.80 17.66 0.02
N ASP A 165 16.80 18.41 -0.42
CA ASP A 165 16.91 19.83 -0.84
C ASP A 165 17.20 20.84 0.30
N GLY A 166 17.93 20.42 1.34
CA GLY A 166 18.28 21.24 2.52
C GLY A 166 19.59 22.02 2.43
N ASP A 167 20.54 21.68 1.55
CA ASP A 167 21.96 22.04 1.77
C ASP A 167 22.70 22.78 0.62
N SER A 168 22.04 23.28 -0.44
CA SER A 168 22.71 24.06 -1.51
C SER A 168 22.32 25.55 -1.53
N GLU A 169 23.08 26.39 -0.82
CA GLU A 169 22.83 27.83 -0.52
C GLU A 169 22.42 28.75 -1.70
N ASN A 170 22.53 28.35 -2.97
CA ASN A 170 22.14 29.21 -4.11
C ASN A 170 21.03 28.65 -5.02
N ASP A 171 20.61 27.38 -4.86
CA ASP A 171 19.46 26.79 -5.60
C ASP A 171 18.26 26.45 -4.68
N VAL A 172 18.49 26.52 -3.36
CA VAL A 172 17.49 26.40 -2.29
C VAL A 172 16.28 27.32 -2.51
N ASP A 173 16.45 28.46 -3.20
CA ASP A 173 15.40 29.47 -3.36
C ASP A 173 14.36 29.16 -4.46
N ARG A 174 14.54 28.15 -5.31
CA ARG A 174 13.51 27.72 -6.29
C ARG A 174 12.96 26.33 -5.97
N ALA A 175 13.83 25.42 -5.57
CA ALA A 175 13.46 24.07 -5.14
C ALA A 175 12.60 24.10 -3.86
N SER A 176 12.98 24.90 -2.85
CA SER A 176 12.17 25.05 -1.62
C SER A 176 10.79 25.65 -1.90
N LEU A 177 10.68 26.62 -2.83
CA LEU A 177 9.40 27.23 -3.20
C LEU A 177 8.46 26.22 -3.87
N GLY A 178 8.97 25.43 -4.81
CA GLY A 178 8.20 24.36 -5.47
C GLY A 178 7.75 23.28 -4.50
N MET A 179 8.64 22.91 -3.57
CA MET A 179 8.40 21.92 -2.54
C MET A 179 7.37 22.36 -1.49
N ASN A 180 7.49 23.61 -1.02
CA ASN A 180 6.53 24.25 -0.13
C ASN A 180 5.15 24.37 -0.78
N LEU A 181 5.13 24.67 -2.09
CA LEU A 181 3.90 24.71 -2.85
C LEU A 181 3.27 23.31 -3.00
N ALA A 182 4.07 22.29 -3.36
CA ALA A 182 3.62 20.92 -3.48
C ALA A 182 3.08 20.38 -2.15
N ARG A 183 3.76 20.63 -1.03
CA ARG A 183 3.31 20.23 0.31
C ARG A 183 1.99 20.91 0.69
N LYS A 184 1.83 22.21 0.43
CA LYS A 184 0.57 22.95 0.67
C LYS A 184 -0.57 22.45 -0.21
N ILE A 185 -0.29 22.14 -1.47
CA ILE A 185 -1.25 21.52 -2.38
C ILE A 185 -1.65 20.14 -1.84
N LEU A 186 -0.68 19.29 -1.48
CA LEU A 186 -0.93 17.95 -0.92
C LEU A 186 -1.71 18.02 0.40
N ASN A 187 -1.48 19.01 1.25
CA ASN A 187 -2.23 19.17 2.50
C ASN A 187 -3.72 19.48 2.26
N ASN A 188 -4.05 20.14 1.15
CA ASN A 188 -5.41 20.56 0.81
C ASN A 188 -5.98 19.85 -0.44
N ILE A 189 -5.32 18.79 -0.92
CA ILE A 189 -5.79 18.04 -2.08
C ILE A 189 -6.96 17.15 -1.67
N THR A 190 -8.04 17.26 -2.43
CA THR A 190 -9.15 16.32 -2.41
C THR A 190 -9.01 15.42 -3.62
N VAL A 191 -8.95 14.11 -3.40
CA VAL A 191 -8.89 13.10 -4.46
C VAL A 191 -10.18 12.30 -4.44
N GLU A 192 -10.85 12.18 -5.58
CA GLU A 192 -12.06 11.37 -5.73
C GLU A 192 -11.86 10.38 -6.88
N LEU A 193 -12.01 9.08 -6.61
CA LEU A 193 -12.16 8.06 -7.64
C LEU A 193 -13.62 7.59 -7.61
N GLU A 194 -14.30 7.61 -8.74
CA GLU A 194 -15.69 7.20 -8.87
C GLU A 194 -15.80 6.10 -9.92
N GLU A 195 -16.66 5.11 -9.65
CA GLU A 195 -16.99 4.02 -10.57
C GLU A 195 -15.72 3.26 -11.00
N VAL A 196 -14.96 2.76 -10.02
CA VAL A 196 -13.78 1.91 -10.28
C VAL A 196 -14.25 0.46 -10.41
N HIS A 197 -13.91 -0.16 -11.53
CA HIS A 197 -14.24 -1.54 -11.87
C HIS A 197 -12.96 -2.25 -12.35
N ILE A 198 -12.51 -3.25 -11.62
CA ILE A 198 -11.35 -4.06 -11.99
C ILE A 198 -11.82 -5.49 -12.19
N ALA A 199 -11.83 -5.94 -13.44
CA ALA A 199 -12.13 -7.32 -13.80
C ALA A 199 -10.84 -8.10 -14.03
N PHE A 200 -10.77 -9.29 -13.45
CA PHE A 200 -9.72 -10.26 -13.67
C PHE A 200 -10.35 -11.51 -14.27
N ASN A 201 -9.93 -11.87 -15.48
CA ASN A 201 -10.39 -13.08 -16.16
C ASN A 201 -9.15 -13.90 -16.53
N SER A 202 -9.11 -15.13 -16.03
CA SER A 202 -8.07 -16.12 -16.32
C SER A 202 -8.62 -17.19 -17.24
N SER A 203 -7.81 -17.68 -18.18
CA SER A 203 -8.12 -18.88 -18.97
C SER A 203 -8.29 -20.16 -18.13
N ARG A 204 -7.87 -20.12 -16.86
CA ARG A 204 -7.90 -21.26 -15.92
C ARG A 204 -9.21 -21.43 -15.16
N GLY A 205 -10.25 -20.67 -15.49
CA GLY A 205 -11.53 -20.79 -14.79
C GLY A 205 -11.66 -19.93 -13.55
N LEU A 206 -10.89 -18.84 -13.47
CA LEU A 206 -11.08 -17.81 -12.45
C LEU A 206 -11.48 -16.50 -13.12
N ALA A 207 -12.71 -16.07 -12.88
CA ALA A 207 -13.13 -14.70 -13.14
C ALA A 207 -13.53 -14.03 -11.82
N CYS A 208 -12.94 -12.89 -11.51
CA CYS A 208 -13.32 -12.09 -10.36
C CYS A 208 -13.34 -10.61 -10.70
N CYS A 209 -14.12 -9.86 -9.94
CA CYS A 209 -14.26 -8.44 -10.13
C CYS A 209 -14.23 -7.71 -8.80
N ILE A 210 -13.58 -6.56 -8.80
CA ILE A 210 -13.55 -5.61 -7.70
C ILE A 210 -14.27 -4.35 -8.16
N ASP A 211 -15.36 -4.03 -7.47
CA ASP A 211 -16.13 -2.82 -7.68
C ASP A 211 -15.92 -1.87 -6.51
N LEU A 212 -15.61 -0.62 -6.82
CA LEU A 212 -15.44 0.46 -5.87
C LEU A 212 -16.16 1.71 -6.41
N PRO A 213 -17.45 1.87 -6.05
CA PRO A 213 -18.26 2.99 -6.52
C PRO A 213 -17.67 4.35 -6.21
N LYS A 214 -17.07 4.51 -5.02
CA LYS A 214 -16.43 5.76 -4.62
C LYS A 214 -15.29 5.56 -3.63
N LEU A 215 -14.15 6.14 -3.94
CA LEU A 215 -13.04 6.39 -3.02
C LEU A 215 -12.83 7.90 -2.95
N SER A 216 -12.75 8.46 -1.74
CA SER A 216 -12.42 9.87 -1.59
C SER A 216 -11.42 10.11 -0.48
N VAL A 217 -10.37 10.89 -0.76
CA VAL A 217 -9.43 11.42 0.22
C VAL A 217 -9.72 12.91 0.38
N ILE A 218 -10.13 13.32 1.56
CA ILE A 218 -10.66 14.66 1.84
C ILE A 218 -9.91 15.25 3.05
N SER A 219 -9.52 16.52 2.95
CA SER A 219 -9.02 17.29 4.11
C SER A 219 -10.18 17.76 4.96
N THR A 220 -10.10 17.53 6.27
CA THR A 220 -11.17 17.75 7.23
C THR A 220 -10.76 18.71 8.35
N ASP A 221 -11.70 19.04 9.24
CA ASP A 221 -11.39 19.68 10.50
C ASP A 221 -11.13 18.67 11.64
N GLN A 222 -10.92 19.16 12.86
CA GLN A 222 -10.70 18.32 14.05
C GLN A 222 -11.88 17.37 14.38
N THR A 223 -13.07 17.65 13.84
CA THR A 223 -14.26 16.81 14.00
C THR A 223 -14.43 15.83 12.84
N TYR A 224 -13.46 15.75 11.93
CA TYR A 224 -13.50 15.00 10.68
C TYR A 224 -14.65 15.42 9.76
N ARG A 225 -15.18 16.63 9.92
CA ARG A 225 -16.15 17.19 8.99
C ARG A 225 -15.39 17.65 7.73
N PRO A 226 -15.89 17.34 6.51
CA PRO A 226 -15.38 17.95 5.29
C PRO A 226 -15.44 19.47 5.40
N ARG A 227 -14.32 20.13 5.13
CA ARG A 227 -14.29 21.60 5.11
C ARG A 227 -15.13 22.13 3.96
N ASP A 228 -15.72 23.31 4.12
CA ASP A 228 -16.40 24.03 3.03
C ASP A 228 -15.40 24.82 2.17
N ASP A 229 -15.72 25.12 0.92
CA ASP A 229 -14.77 25.83 0.02
C ASP A 229 -14.58 27.31 0.40
N ALA A 230 -15.44 27.82 1.28
CA ALA A 230 -15.33 29.14 1.87
C ALA A 230 -14.41 29.16 3.10
N GLU A 231 -14.19 28.01 3.74
CA GLU A 231 -13.29 27.88 4.89
C GLU A 231 -11.84 27.88 4.38
N GLY A 232 -11.00 28.75 4.94
CA GLY A 232 -9.59 28.87 4.54
C GLY A 232 -8.82 27.56 4.76
N ALA A 233 -7.73 27.37 4.01
CA ALA A 233 -6.84 26.22 4.15
C ALA A 233 -6.30 26.08 5.58
N VAL A 234 -5.88 24.85 5.92
CA VAL A 234 -5.12 24.58 7.14
C VAL A 234 -3.84 25.43 7.09
N VAL A 235 -3.66 26.29 8.10
CA VAL A 235 -2.48 27.15 8.17
C VAL A 235 -1.28 26.26 8.56
N PRO A 236 -0.10 26.43 7.93
CA PRO A 236 1.12 25.72 8.32
C PRO A 236 1.40 25.85 9.82
N GLY A 237 1.80 24.75 10.48
CA GLY A 237 2.00 24.64 11.92
C GLY A 237 0.74 24.29 12.73
N GLN A 238 -0.44 24.17 12.08
CA GLN A 238 -1.67 23.67 12.69
C GLN A 238 -1.88 22.19 12.42
N SER A 239 -2.66 21.54 13.29
CA SER A 239 -3.04 20.15 13.14
C SER A 239 -3.65 19.85 11.77
N MET A 240 -3.21 18.76 11.14
CA MET A 240 -3.69 18.27 9.85
C MET A 240 -4.66 17.11 10.08
N TYR A 241 -5.84 17.20 9.48
CA TYR A 241 -6.86 16.16 9.54
C TYR A 241 -7.24 15.74 8.12
N LYS A 242 -7.23 14.43 7.88
CA LYS A 242 -7.62 13.83 6.62
C LYS A 242 -8.51 12.63 6.84
N THR A 243 -9.32 12.35 5.84
CA THR A 243 -10.27 11.24 5.85
C THR A 243 -10.25 10.58 4.48
N LEU A 244 -9.94 9.29 4.44
CA LEU A 244 -10.05 8.44 3.28
C LEU A 244 -11.28 7.56 3.45
N GLN A 245 -12.26 7.73 2.56
CA GLN A 245 -13.53 7.02 2.58
C GLN A 245 -13.60 6.08 1.39
N LEU A 246 -13.72 4.78 1.64
CA LEU A 246 -14.15 3.77 0.68
C LEU A 246 -15.64 3.54 0.87
N GLN A 247 -16.43 3.70 -0.19
CA GLN A 247 -17.85 3.43 -0.16
C GLN A 247 -18.14 2.18 -0.95
N LYS A 248 -18.77 1.19 -0.30
CA LYS A 248 -19.35 0.02 -0.96
C LYS A 248 -18.35 -0.77 -1.82
N LEU A 249 -17.13 -0.99 -1.31
CA LEU A 249 -16.17 -1.90 -1.92
C LEU A 249 -16.79 -3.30 -1.94
N SER A 250 -16.87 -3.92 -3.11
CA SER A 250 -17.34 -5.30 -3.25
C SER A 250 -16.41 -6.12 -4.09
N VAL A 251 -16.40 -7.42 -3.82
CA VAL A 251 -15.67 -8.41 -4.62
C VAL A 251 -16.66 -9.46 -5.06
N SER A 252 -16.75 -9.68 -6.36
CA SER A 252 -17.52 -10.78 -6.94
C SER A 252 -16.60 -11.79 -7.60
N MET A 253 -17.03 -13.04 -7.65
CA MET A 253 -16.27 -14.12 -8.24
C MET A 253 -17.20 -15.13 -8.89
N SER A 254 -16.82 -15.60 -10.06
CA SER A 254 -17.52 -16.64 -10.77
C SER A 254 -17.44 -17.99 -10.05
N PRO A 255 -18.31 -18.95 -10.40
CA PRO A 255 -18.13 -20.34 -10.00
C PRO A 255 -16.79 -20.88 -10.49
N ALA A 256 -16.19 -21.79 -9.72
CA ALA A 256 -14.92 -22.42 -10.08
C ALA A 256 -14.99 -23.05 -11.48
N GLY A 257 -14.03 -22.70 -12.35
CA GLY A 257 -13.99 -23.19 -13.72
C GLY A 257 -14.61 -22.26 -14.76
N SER A 258 -15.29 -21.17 -14.35
CA SER A 258 -15.81 -20.18 -15.31
C SER A 258 -14.79 -19.08 -15.64
N ASN A 259 -14.73 -18.72 -16.92
CA ASN A 259 -13.88 -17.66 -17.46
C ASN A 259 -14.61 -16.32 -17.64
N ASP A 260 -15.89 -16.26 -17.26
CA ASP A 260 -16.73 -15.06 -17.37
C ASP A 260 -17.35 -14.66 -16.03
N LEU A 261 -17.88 -13.44 -16.00
CA LEU A 261 -18.52 -12.85 -14.82
C LEU A 261 -20.06 -12.94 -14.89
N GLU A 262 -20.65 -13.69 -15.83
CA GLU A 262 -22.11 -13.70 -16.02
C GLU A 262 -22.84 -14.26 -14.80
N ASP A 263 -22.28 -15.31 -14.19
CA ASP A 263 -22.77 -15.94 -12.97
C ASP A 263 -21.95 -15.56 -11.72
N ALA A 264 -21.23 -14.43 -11.76
CA ALA A 264 -20.42 -13.99 -10.63
C ALA A 264 -21.29 -13.57 -9.45
N GLU A 265 -20.96 -14.10 -8.27
CA GLU A 265 -21.62 -13.77 -7.03
C GLU A 265 -20.68 -13.03 -6.09
N TYR A 266 -21.24 -12.27 -5.15
CA TYR A 266 -20.44 -11.56 -4.15
C TYR A 266 -19.71 -12.55 -3.25
N VAL A 267 -18.38 -12.46 -3.25
CA VAL A 267 -17.52 -13.03 -2.21
C VAL A 267 -17.43 -12.06 -1.03
N LEU A 268 -17.41 -10.76 -1.33
CA LEU A 268 -17.52 -9.69 -0.34
C LEU A 268 -18.67 -8.78 -0.79
N CYS A 269 -19.75 -8.79 -0.02
CA CYS A 269 -20.84 -7.82 -0.18
C CYS A 269 -20.31 -6.39 -0.02
N PRO A 270 -20.96 -5.40 -0.67
CA PRO A 270 -20.51 -4.01 -0.60
C PRO A 270 -20.27 -3.54 0.84
N VAL A 271 -19.02 -3.19 1.14
CA VAL A 271 -18.58 -2.73 2.46
C VAL A 271 -17.88 -1.38 2.37
N SER A 272 -18.19 -0.51 3.32
CA SER A 272 -17.61 0.82 3.45
C SER A 272 -16.57 0.85 4.56
N ALA A 273 -15.51 1.59 4.32
CA ALA A 273 -14.43 1.78 5.26
C ALA A 273 -14.02 3.26 5.29
N ASN A 274 -13.62 3.74 6.45
CA ASN A 274 -13.23 5.11 6.67
C ASN A 274 -11.94 5.16 7.48
N LEU A 275 -10.87 5.66 6.87
CA LEU A 275 -9.58 5.89 7.50
C LEU A 275 -9.44 7.38 7.83
N GLN A 276 -9.43 7.68 9.11
CA GLN A 276 -9.23 9.01 9.68
C GLN A 276 -7.77 9.17 10.10
N LEU A 277 -7.12 10.22 9.61
CA LEU A 277 -5.75 10.59 9.93
C LEU A 277 -5.78 11.96 10.62
N ALA A 278 -5.11 12.07 11.77
CA ALA A 278 -4.85 13.34 12.44
C ALA A 278 -3.37 13.43 12.79
N HIS A 279 -2.74 14.53 12.41
CA HIS A 279 -1.40 14.89 12.84
C HIS A 279 -1.50 16.20 13.63
N GLU A 280 -1.17 16.17 14.92
CA GLU A 280 -1.29 17.29 15.84
C GLU A 280 0.10 17.66 16.41
N PRO A 281 0.89 18.51 15.73
CA PRO A 281 2.24 18.86 16.15
C PRO A 281 2.30 19.43 17.57
N ALA A 282 1.33 20.28 17.93
CA ALA A 282 1.25 20.89 19.28
C ALA A 282 1.13 19.85 20.41
N LYS A 283 0.61 18.65 20.11
CA LYS A 283 0.52 17.52 21.05
C LYS A 283 1.58 16.45 20.78
N ASN A 284 2.44 16.62 19.78
CA ASN A 284 3.35 15.60 19.24
C ASN A 284 2.63 14.28 18.89
N LEU A 285 1.38 14.36 18.41
CA LEU A 285 0.50 13.20 18.23
C LEU A 285 0.24 12.90 16.74
N LEU A 286 0.42 11.64 16.35
CA LEU A 286 -0.11 11.08 15.11
C LEU A 286 -1.19 10.06 15.45
N LYS A 287 -2.44 10.34 15.06
CA LYS A 287 -3.59 9.45 15.25
C LYS A 287 -4.08 8.90 13.91
N ILE A 288 -4.22 7.59 13.83
CA ILE A 288 -4.76 6.85 12.69
C ILE A 288 -5.95 6.04 13.21
N LYS A 289 -7.13 6.22 12.61
CA LYS A 289 -8.34 5.51 12.99
C LYS A 289 -9.00 4.88 11.77
N LEU A 290 -9.03 3.56 11.69
CA LEU A 290 -9.65 2.80 10.62
C LEU A 290 -10.98 2.21 11.10
N LEU A 291 -12.07 2.66 10.50
CA LEU A 291 -13.44 2.19 10.74
C LEU A 291 -13.87 1.34 9.56
N VAL A 292 -14.29 0.09 9.78
CA VAL A 292 -14.76 -0.82 8.72
C VAL A 292 -16.13 -1.35 9.10
N ALA A 293 -17.09 -1.33 8.18
CA ALA A 293 -18.42 -1.91 8.38
C ALA A 293 -19.15 -1.42 9.65
N THR A 294 -18.99 -0.13 10.00
CA THR A 294 -19.55 0.43 11.24
C THR A 294 -21.02 0.82 11.12
N GLU A 295 -21.47 1.10 9.90
CA GLU A 295 -22.86 1.50 9.59
C GLU A 295 -23.66 0.40 8.88
N GLU A 296 -22.98 -0.63 8.36
CA GLU A 296 -23.57 -1.71 7.56
C GLU A 296 -22.95 -3.06 7.92
N LEU A 297 -23.62 -4.15 7.56
CA LEU A 297 -23.13 -5.51 7.75
C LEU A 297 -22.19 -5.88 6.59
N ALA A 298 -20.93 -6.18 6.90
CA ALA A 298 -19.99 -6.74 5.94
C ALA A 298 -20.19 -8.25 5.84
N GLU A 299 -20.76 -8.73 4.73
CA GLU A 299 -20.96 -10.15 4.50
C GLU A 299 -19.88 -10.69 3.57
N VAL A 300 -19.27 -11.81 3.96
CA VAL A 300 -18.30 -12.55 3.17
C VAL A 300 -18.87 -13.94 2.90
N PHE A 301 -19.01 -14.31 1.64
CA PHE A 301 -19.50 -15.62 1.22
C PHE A 301 -18.39 -16.39 0.52
N LEU A 302 -18.01 -17.55 1.07
CA LEU A 302 -16.98 -18.40 0.51
C LEU A 302 -17.54 -19.78 0.21
N ARG A 303 -17.63 -20.12 -1.08
CA ARG A 303 -18.00 -21.46 -1.52
C ARG A 303 -16.82 -22.42 -1.44
N ARG A 304 -17.07 -23.69 -1.16
CA ARG A 304 -16.04 -24.74 -1.14
C ARG A 304 -15.33 -24.83 -2.48
N SER A 305 -16.07 -24.90 -3.59
CA SER A 305 -15.49 -24.98 -4.95
C SER A 305 -14.54 -23.80 -5.23
N GLN A 306 -14.95 -22.59 -4.86
CA GLN A 306 -14.20 -21.35 -5.00
C GLN A 306 -12.91 -21.35 -4.16
N VAL A 307 -12.99 -21.73 -2.88
CA VAL A 307 -11.82 -21.83 -1.99
C VAL A 307 -10.83 -22.87 -2.51
N LYS A 308 -11.31 -24.04 -2.94
CA LYS A 308 -10.46 -25.09 -3.53
C LYS A 308 -9.81 -24.61 -4.82
N HIS A 309 -10.56 -23.95 -5.69
CA HIS A 309 -10.06 -23.44 -6.95
C HIS A 309 -8.99 -22.36 -6.75
N LEU A 310 -9.20 -21.39 -5.85
CA LEU A 310 -8.21 -20.37 -5.51
C LEU A 310 -6.92 -20.97 -4.95
N ARG A 311 -7.01 -22.07 -4.18
CA ARG A 311 -5.85 -22.78 -3.67
C ARG A 311 -5.08 -23.49 -4.77
N THR A 312 -5.76 -24.21 -5.65
CA THR A 312 -5.14 -24.84 -6.82
C THR A 312 -4.50 -23.79 -7.72
N LEU A 313 -5.20 -22.70 -8.00
CA LEU A 313 -4.64 -21.61 -8.79
C LEU A 313 -3.42 -20.98 -8.13
N LYS A 314 -3.45 -20.76 -6.81
CA LYS A 314 -2.29 -20.27 -6.07
C LYS A 314 -1.08 -21.20 -6.21
N SER A 315 -1.28 -22.52 -6.11
CA SER A 315 -0.17 -23.46 -6.33
C SER A 315 0.33 -23.44 -7.77
N ASP A 316 -0.57 -23.38 -8.74
CA ASP A 316 -0.21 -23.39 -10.16
C ASP A 316 0.55 -22.11 -10.51
N LEU A 317 0.10 -20.95 -10.03
CA LEU A 317 0.79 -19.67 -10.21
C LEU A 317 2.15 -19.65 -9.51
N ASN A 318 2.28 -20.27 -8.34
CA ASN A 318 3.57 -20.40 -7.66
C ASN A 318 4.53 -21.29 -8.45
N GLU A 319 4.06 -22.44 -8.94
CA GLU A 319 4.86 -23.35 -9.75
C GLU A 319 5.27 -22.71 -11.07
N GLU A 320 4.39 -21.96 -11.72
CA GLU A 320 4.72 -21.21 -12.93
C GLU A 320 5.68 -20.06 -12.66
N SER A 321 5.50 -19.32 -11.58
CA SER A 321 6.47 -18.30 -11.19
C SER A 321 7.85 -18.91 -11.00
N ARG A 322 7.92 -20.12 -10.42
CA ARG A 322 9.16 -20.90 -10.29
C ARG A 322 9.70 -21.35 -11.66
N GLN A 323 8.85 -21.85 -12.56
CA GLN A 323 9.26 -22.23 -13.91
C GLN A 323 9.76 -21.03 -14.72
N HIS A 324 9.11 -19.87 -14.61
CA HIS A 324 9.57 -18.63 -15.25
C HIS A 324 10.92 -18.17 -14.70
N GLN A 325 11.13 -18.26 -13.39
CA GLN A 325 12.44 -18.00 -12.79
C GLN A 325 13.50 -18.96 -13.30
N LEU A 326 13.19 -20.26 -13.39
CA LEU A 326 14.09 -21.27 -13.96
C LEU A 326 14.44 -20.96 -15.40
N LEU A 327 13.46 -20.59 -16.24
CA LEU A 327 13.69 -20.21 -17.64
C LEU A 327 14.61 -18.98 -17.75
N LEU A 328 14.42 -17.97 -16.89
CA LEU A 328 15.28 -16.80 -16.84
C LEU A 328 16.73 -17.18 -16.47
N VAL A 329 16.93 -18.06 -15.49
CA VAL A 329 18.27 -18.49 -15.06
C VAL A 329 18.92 -19.42 -16.09
N GLN A 330 18.17 -20.35 -16.68
CA GLN A 330 18.67 -21.26 -17.72
C GLN A 330 19.14 -20.49 -18.96
N SER A 331 18.44 -19.41 -19.34
CA SER A 331 18.88 -18.56 -20.45
C SER A 331 20.22 -17.86 -20.21
N ILE A 332 20.68 -17.77 -18.94
CA ILE A 332 21.99 -17.21 -18.56
C ILE A 332 23.06 -18.32 -18.52
N ALA A 333 22.70 -19.51 -18.04
CA ALA A 333 23.62 -20.64 -17.87
C ALA A 333 23.96 -21.39 -19.19
N GLY A 334 23.17 -21.18 -20.26
CA GLY A 334 23.25 -21.99 -21.48
C GLY A 334 22.43 -23.28 -21.37
N SER A 335 22.39 -24.12 -22.42
CA SER A 335 21.58 -25.35 -22.41
C SER A 335 22.03 -26.29 -21.27
N PRO A 336 21.28 -26.42 -20.17
CA PRO A 336 21.75 -27.13 -18.99
C PRO A 336 21.60 -28.64 -19.19
N THR A 337 22.53 -29.42 -18.65
CA THR A 337 22.26 -30.84 -18.41
C THR A 337 21.26 -31.00 -17.26
N GLU A 338 20.62 -32.16 -17.13
CA GLU A 338 19.64 -32.42 -16.07
C GLU A 338 20.21 -32.23 -14.65
N LYS A 339 21.52 -32.45 -14.47
CA LYS A 339 22.24 -32.14 -13.22
C LYS A 339 22.37 -30.65 -12.95
N ASP A 340 22.54 -29.83 -13.99
CA ASP A 340 22.64 -28.38 -13.88
C ASP A 340 21.28 -27.76 -13.49
N ALA A 341 20.16 -28.33 -13.96
CA ALA A 341 18.82 -27.85 -13.61
C ALA A 341 18.48 -28.02 -12.12
N ASN A 342 18.90 -29.13 -11.51
CA ASN A 342 18.72 -29.36 -10.08
C ASN A 342 19.60 -28.43 -9.24
N GLN A 343 20.85 -28.20 -9.65
CA GLN A 343 21.73 -27.24 -8.99
C GLN A 343 21.19 -25.81 -9.11
N ILE A 344 20.74 -25.40 -10.29
CA ILE A 344 20.10 -24.08 -10.51
C ILE A 344 18.89 -23.91 -9.58
N THR A 345 18.08 -24.95 -9.42
CA THR A 345 16.92 -24.90 -8.51
C THR A 345 17.35 -24.72 -7.05
N LYS A 346 18.42 -25.42 -6.62
CA LYS A 346 19.01 -25.27 -5.28
C LYS A 346 19.53 -23.84 -5.08
N ASP A 347 20.27 -23.31 -6.04
CA ASP A 347 20.81 -21.94 -6.01
C ASP A 347 19.69 -20.89 -5.92
N ILE A 348 18.60 -21.05 -6.69
CA ILE A 348 17.42 -20.16 -6.62
C ILE A 348 16.79 -20.19 -5.22
N ASN A 349 16.64 -21.38 -4.64
CA ASN A 349 16.06 -21.54 -3.30
C ASN A 349 16.95 -20.91 -2.23
N GLU A 350 18.27 -21.09 -2.32
CA GLU A 350 19.24 -20.46 -1.40
C GLU A 350 19.19 -18.93 -1.50
N ILE A 351 19.20 -18.38 -2.72
CA ILE A 351 19.07 -16.93 -2.97
C ILE A 351 17.76 -16.38 -2.37
N THR A 352 16.68 -17.15 -2.47
CA THR A 352 15.36 -16.73 -1.98
C THR A 352 15.23 -16.86 -0.46
N LYS A 353 15.86 -17.88 0.14
CA LYS A 353 15.87 -18.13 1.60
C LYS A 353 16.65 -17.04 2.34
N ASP A 354 17.79 -16.60 1.78
CA ASP A 354 18.61 -15.51 2.31
C ASP A 354 18.67 -14.32 1.36
N ALA A 355 17.51 -13.68 1.19
CA ALA A 355 17.36 -12.55 0.27
C ALA A 355 18.25 -11.36 0.67
N ASP A 356 18.48 -11.12 1.96
CA ASP A 356 19.26 -9.96 2.43
C ASP A 356 20.75 -10.10 2.09
N LYS A 357 21.34 -11.28 2.31
CA LYS A 357 22.73 -11.56 1.90
C LYS A 357 22.88 -11.51 0.37
N SER A 358 21.89 -12.03 -0.35
CA SER A 358 21.86 -12.00 -1.81
C SER A 358 21.76 -10.57 -2.37
N ILE A 359 20.98 -9.70 -1.72
CA ILE A 359 20.91 -8.26 -2.05
C ILE A 359 22.24 -7.57 -1.77
N GLU A 360 22.89 -7.85 -0.64
CA GLU A 360 24.19 -7.25 -0.33
C GLU A 360 25.23 -7.64 -1.39
N ARG A 361 25.24 -8.92 -1.78
CA ARG A 361 26.10 -9.45 -2.84
C ARG A 361 25.79 -8.79 -4.19
N TYR A 362 24.52 -8.68 -4.56
CA TYR A 362 24.08 -7.94 -5.75
C TYR A 362 24.54 -6.49 -5.73
N THR A 363 24.36 -5.78 -4.61
CA THR A 363 24.73 -4.36 -4.45
C THR A 363 26.22 -4.16 -4.74
N LYS A 364 27.09 -5.01 -4.16
CA LYS A 364 28.55 -4.93 -4.36
C LYS A 364 28.96 -5.19 -5.81
N LEU A 365 28.34 -6.19 -6.46
CA LEU A 365 28.63 -6.51 -7.85
C LEU A 365 28.15 -5.40 -8.80
N TYR A 366 26.95 -4.87 -8.56
CA TYR A 366 26.37 -3.79 -9.35
C TYR A 366 27.16 -2.48 -9.19
N GLU A 367 27.52 -2.11 -7.96
CA GLU A 367 28.40 -0.95 -7.67
C GLU A 367 29.72 -1.04 -8.44
N ARG A 368 30.32 -2.23 -8.51
CA ARG A 368 31.54 -2.46 -9.28
C ARG A 368 31.32 -2.47 -10.79
N ASP A 369 30.13 -2.80 -11.27
CA ASP A 369 29.80 -2.70 -12.70
C ASP A 369 29.67 -1.24 -13.13
N ILE A 370 28.89 -0.44 -12.40
CA ILE A 370 28.69 0.99 -12.69
C ILE A 370 29.94 1.84 -12.44
N SER A 371 30.79 1.44 -11.49
CA SER A 371 32.05 2.14 -11.20
C SER A 371 33.15 1.93 -12.26
N GLN A 372 32.99 0.99 -13.21
CA GLN A 372 33.96 0.80 -14.30
C GLN A 372 34.08 2.04 -15.20
N ASP A 373 33.00 2.81 -15.32
CA ASP A 373 32.97 4.05 -16.12
C ASP A 373 33.52 5.26 -15.36
N CYS A 374 33.89 5.11 -14.09
CA CYS A 374 34.41 6.20 -13.29
C CYS A 374 35.94 6.24 -13.28
N GLU A 375 36.53 7.37 -13.72
CA GLU A 375 37.98 7.59 -13.73
C GLU A 375 38.65 7.50 -12.35
N ALA A 376 37.87 7.66 -11.28
CA ALA A 376 38.33 7.68 -9.90
C ALA A 376 38.77 6.30 -9.36
N THR A 377 38.07 5.25 -9.80
CA THR A 377 38.15 3.93 -9.18
C THR A 377 38.57 2.97 -10.27
N ARG A 378 39.87 2.73 -10.40
CA ARG A 378 40.43 1.69 -11.31
C ARG A 378 40.13 0.29 -10.78
N LEU A 379 38.85 -0.02 -10.59
CA LEU A 379 38.40 -1.36 -10.24
C LEU A 379 38.56 -2.25 -11.47
N ALA A 380 38.99 -3.48 -11.23
CA ALA A 380 39.03 -4.47 -12.29
C ALA A 380 37.61 -4.69 -12.84
N PRO A 381 37.45 -4.86 -14.17
CA PRO A 381 36.15 -5.19 -14.74
C PRO A 381 35.62 -6.48 -14.11
N LEU A 382 34.29 -6.61 -14.01
CA LEU A 382 33.68 -7.85 -13.56
C LEU A 382 34.19 -9.04 -14.39
N SER A 383 34.59 -10.12 -13.71
CA SER A 383 34.88 -11.38 -14.39
C SER A 383 33.61 -11.96 -15.03
N ASP A 384 33.77 -12.85 -16.01
CA ASP A 384 32.63 -13.52 -16.66
C ASP A 384 31.78 -14.34 -15.66
N GLN A 385 32.39 -14.79 -14.56
CA GLN A 385 31.68 -15.49 -13.49
C GLN A 385 30.82 -14.51 -12.68
N GLU A 386 31.38 -13.36 -12.30
CA GLU A 386 30.66 -12.35 -11.53
C GLU A 386 29.58 -11.64 -12.36
N ARG A 387 29.79 -11.45 -13.68
CA ARG A 387 28.74 -10.98 -14.59
C ARG A 387 27.57 -11.95 -14.67
N ARG A 388 27.86 -13.25 -14.77
CA ARG A 388 26.82 -14.30 -14.75
C ARG A 388 26.08 -14.31 -13.42
N GLU A 389 26.81 -14.22 -12.32
CA GLU A 389 26.23 -14.16 -10.99
C GLU A 389 25.31 -12.94 -10.81
N LEU A 390 25.74 -11.76 -11.26
CA LEU A 390 24.92 -10.54 -11.27
C LEU A 390 23.61 -10.78 -12.05
N GLN A 391 23.69 -11.36 -13.25
CA GLN A 391 22.51 -11.66 -14.06
C GLN A 391 21.58 -12.69 -13.40
N VAL A 392 22.12 -13.71 -12.71
CA VAL A 392 21.32 -14.69 -11.97
C VAL A 392 20.60 -14.02 -10.79
N LEU A 393 21.30 -13.18 -10.03
CA LEU A 393 20.69 -12.39 -8.96
C LEU A 393 19.59 -11.47 -9.51
N GLU A 394 19.79 -10.85 -10.68
CA GLU A 394 18.77 -10.06 -11.36
C GLU A 394 17.59 -10.89 -11.85
N ALA A 395 17.79 -12.14 -12.26
CA ALA A 395 16.72 -13.05 -12.64
C ALA A 395 15.86 -13.48 -11.43
N VAL A 396 16.48 -13.73 -10.29
CA VAL A 396 15.83 -14.31 -9.11
C VAL A 396 15.23 -13.25 -8.17
N LEU A 397 15.98 -12.19 -7.85
CA LEU A 397 15.55 -11.19 -6.86
C LEU A 397 14.35 -10.37 -7.36
N SER A 398 13.48 -9.94 -6.44
CA SER A 398 12.34 -9.11 -6.82
C SER A 398 12.78 -7.71 -7.29
N ALA A 399 12.06 -7.12 -8.24
CA ALA A 399 12.35 -5.77 -8.74
C ALA A 399 12.37 -4.69 -7.65
N ARG A 400 11.69 -4.90 -6.51
CA ARG A 400 11.72 -3.99 -5.36
C ARG A 400 13.09 -3.97 -4.69
N LEU A 401 13.65 -5.16 -4.48
CA LEU A 401 14.94 -5.34 -3.84
C LEU A 401 16.08 -4.86 -4.74
N LEU A 402 15.99 -5.19 -6.04
CA LEU A 402 16.92 -4.71 -7.06
C LEU A 402 16.91 -3.18 -7.17
N ALA A 403 15.74 -2.53 -7.24
CA ALA A 403 15.65 -1.07 -7.24
C ALA A 403 16.28 -0.46 -5.99
N ARG A 404 16.02 -0.99 -4.80
CA ARG A 404 16.66 -0.49 -3.57
C ARG A 404 18.19 -0.62 -3.61
N ALA A 405 18.69 -1.74 -4.14
CA ALA A 405 20.11 -2.00 -4.24
C ALA A 405 20.80 -1.11 -5.27
N ARG A 406 20.24 -1.00 -6.48
CA ARG A 406 20.74 -0.10 -7.54
C ARG A 406 20.77 1.35 -7.06
N TYR A 407 19.69 1.81 -6.43
CA TYR A 407 19.60 3.15 -5.84
C TYR A 407 20.73 3.42 -4.83
N LYS A 408 20.97 2.46 -3.93
CA LYS A 408 22.03 2.57 -2.93
C LYS A 408 23.41 2.65 -3.60
N ALA A 409 23.67 1.77 -4.56
CA ALA A 409 24.93 1.72 -5.29
C ALA A 409 25.19 3.00 -6.11
N GLU A 410 24.20 3.46 -6.89
CA GLU A 410 24.30 4.69 -7.69
C GLU A 410 24.61 5.90 -6.79
N ARG A 411 23.89 6.06 -5.68
CA ARG A 411 24.12 7.15 -4.73
C ARG A 411 25.52 7.09 -4.09
N GLN A 412 26.01 5.90 -3.75
CA GLN A 412 27.38 5.74 -3.25
C GLN A 412 28.42 6.15 -4.30
N THR A 413 28.17 5.81 -5.56
CA THR A 413 29.05 6.15 -6.69
C THR A 413 29.02 7.65 -6.97
N GLU A 414 27.86 8.29 -6.94
CA GLU A 414 27.70 9.75 -7.06
C GLU A 414 28.50 10.50 -6.00
N VAL A 415 28.39 10.10 -4.72
CA VAL A 415 29.15 10.71 -3.62
C VAL A 415 30.65 10.58 -3.85
N LEU A 416 31.13 9.41 -4.28
CA LEU A 416 32.54 9.20 -4.61
C LEU A 416 33.00 10.07 -5.79
N ASN A 417 32.16 10.22 -6.81
CA ASN A 417 32.44 11.06 -7.99
C ASN A 417 32.55 12.54 -7.61
N GLU A 418 31.63 13.03 -6.78
CA GLU A 418 31.67 14.39 -6.24
C GLU A 418 32.94 14.64 -5.40
N GLU A 419 33.33 13.69 -4.56
CA GLU A 419 34.57 13.77 -3.78
C GLU A 419 35.81 13.83 -4.68
N VAL A 420 35.86 13.03 -5.74
CA VAL A 420 36.98 13.02 -6.69
C VAL A 420 37.03 14.30 -7.50
N ALA A 421 35.89 14.79 -7.99
CA ALA A 421 35.79 16.07 -8.67
C ALA A 421 36.25 17.23 -7.76
N ARG A 422 35.89 17.18 -6.47
CA ARG A 422 36.36 18.15 -5.47
C ARG A 422 37.87 18.09 -5.27
N ARG A 423 38.46 16.89 -5.18
CA ARG A 423 39.93 16.70 -5.08
C ARG A 423 40.65 17.16 -6.33
N GLN A 424 40.13 16.89 -7.52
CA GLN A 424 40.71 17.37 -8.79
C GLN A 424 40.67 18.90 -8.87
N LYS A 425 39.54 19.54 -8.52
CA LYS A 425 39.43 21.01 -8.45
C LYS A 425 40.42 21.61 -7.45
N GLN A 426 40.64 20.99 -6.30
CA GLN A 426 41.65 21.43 -5.33
C GLN A 426 43.08 21.33 -5.90
N LEU A 427 43.41 20.21 -6.56
CA LEU A 427 44.72 20.02 -7.20
C LEU A 427 44.94 20.98 -8.37
N GLU A 428 43.91 21.30 -9.14
CA GLU A 428 43.98 22.34 -10.18
C GLU A 428 44.14 23.73 -9.60
N MET A 429 43.40 24.08 -8.54
CA MET A 429 43.58 25.35 -7.82
C MET A 429 45.00 25.47 -7.25
N GLU A 430 45.58 24.39 -6.70
CA GLU A 430 46.98 24.39 -6.27
C GLU A 430 47.97 24.51 -7.43
N ARG A 431 47.69 23.88 -8.58
CA ARG A 431 48.52 24.02 -9.79
C ARG A 431 48.43 25.42 -10.39
N VAL A 432 47.26 26.03 -10.38
CA VAL A 432 47.04 27.41 -10.83
C VAL A 432 47.69 28.39 -9.85
N ALA A 433 47.58 28.17 -8.53
CA ALA A 433 48.29 28.98 -7.52
C ALA A 433 49.82 28.85 -7.64
N LYS A 434 50.34 27.66 -7.95
CA LYS A 434 51.76 27.44 -8.24
C LYS A 434 52.20 28.04 -9.59
N ARG A 435 51.31 28.10 -10.60
CA ARG A 435 51.56 28.79 -11.88
C ARG A 435 51.45 30.32 -11.77
N SER A 436 50.58 30.85 -10.92
CA SER A 436 50.52 32.29 -10.63
C SER A 436 51.70 32.77 -9.77
N ALA A 437 52.34 31.88 -9.02
CA ALA A 437 53.60 32.17 -8.34
C ALA A 437 54.81 32.21 -9.30
N ASN A 438 54.69 31.68 -10.53
CA ASN A 438 55.78 31.57 -11.50
C ASN A 438 55.50 32.23 -12.87
N SER A 439 54.43 33.02 -13.01
CA SER A 439 54.14 33.80 -14.23
C SER A 439 53.96 35.27 -13.91
N GLY A 440 55.05 36.02 -14.10
CA GLY A 440 55.04 37.46 -14.10
C GLY A 440 54.33 38.04 -15.33
N PHE A 441 53.48 39.03 -15.06
CA PHE A 441 53.35 40.28 -15.82
C PHE A 441 52.51 40.38 -17.11
N PHE A 442 51.79 39.36 -17.60
CA PHE A 442 50.95 39.55 -18.83
C PHE A 442 49.49 39.05 -18.77
N GLY A 443 48.87 38.94 -17.58
CA GLY A 443 47.48 38.51 -17.43
C GLY A 443 46.42 39.61 -17.27
N ARG A 444 46.80 40.89 -17.27
CA ARG A 444 45.86 42.01 -17.02
C ARG A 444 45.19 42.58 -18.29
N PHE A 445 45.25 41.91 -19.43
CA PHE A 445 44.93 42.51 -20.75
C PHE A 445 43.83 41.84 -21.61
N TRP A 446 43.21 40.73 -21.21
CA TRP A 446 42.07 40.12 -21.93
C TRP A 446 41.17 39.39 -20.93
N GLY A 447 39.86 39.56 -20.84
CA GLY A 447 38.91 40.35 -21.60
C GLY A 447 37.56 40.32 -20.87
N SER A 448 36.82 41.41 -21.01
CA SER A 448 35.40 41.56 -20.69
C SER A 448 34.58 40.98 -21.85
N ALA A 449 33.59 40.13 -21.56
CA ALA A 449 32.43 39.75 -22.39
C ALA A 449 31.78 38.52 -21.73
N GLU A 450 30.48 38.30 -21.64
CA GLU A 450 29.27 38.96 -22.15
C GLU A 450 28.12 38.36 -21.32
N GLU A 451 27.18 39.18 -20.86
CA GLU A 451 25.89 38.70 -20.34
C GLU A 451 25.01 38.36 -21.55
N GLU A 452 24.68 37.07 -21.71
CA GLU A 452 23.73 36.62 -22.73
C GLU A 452 22.28 36.86 -22.25
N GLU A 453 21.56 37.71 -22.99
CA GLU A 453 20.12 37.87 -22.90
C GLU A 453 19.42 36.61 -23.45
N GLU A 454 18.77 35.83 -22.58
CA GLU A 454 17.86 34.76 -22.99
C GLU A 454 16.56 35.34 -23.59
N GLY A 455 16.32 34.97 -24.84
CA GLY A 455 15.11 35.32 -25.60
C GLY A 455 13.83 34.72 -24.99
N GLN A 456 12.87 35.59 -24.69
CA GLN A 456 11.50 35.23 -24.31
C GLN A 456 10.72 34.66 -25.51
N GLN A 457 10.36 33.39 -25.44
CA GLN A 457 9.25 32.83 -26.23
C GLN A 457 7.90 33.29 -25.62
N PRO A 458 6.87 33.57 -26.42
CA PRO A 458 5.56 34.01 -25.92
C PRO A 458 4.80 32.80 -25.36
N GLY A 459 5.07 32.47 -24.10
CA GLY A 459 4.20 31.62 -23.30
C GLY A 459 2.95 32.39 -22.91
N VAL A 460 1.78 31.78 -23.12
CA VAL A 460 0.51 32.30 -22.61
C VAL A 460 0.64 32.49 -21.09
N GLU A 461 0.75 33.72 -20.61
CA GLU A 461 0.90 34.02 -19.19
C GLU A 461 -0.36 33.56 -18.43
N LEU A 462 -0.22 32.45 -17.70
CA LEU A 462 -1.30 31.80 -16.99
C LEU A 462 -1.77 32.59 -15.75
N LEU A 463 -0.98 33.56 -15.26
CA LEU A 463 -1.20 34.37 -14.06
C LEU A 463 -0.86 35.84 -14.35
N SER A 464 -1.54 36.80 -13.72
CA SER A 464 -1.13 38.20 -13.82
C SER A 464 0.20 38.44 -13.07
N ASN A 465 0.96 39.48 -13.47
CA ASN A 465 2.22 39.82 -12.81
C ASN A 465 2.05 40.14 -11.31
N GLU A 466 0.89 40.68 -10.90
CA GLU A 466 0.55 40.89 -9.50
C GLU A 466 0.25 39.59 -8.75
N GLU A 467 -0.48 38.65 -9.37
CA GLU A 467 -0.75 37.32 -8.79
C GLU A 467 0.55 36.51 -8.64
N LYS A 468 1.45 36.61 -9.61
CA LYS A 468 2.77 35.96 -9.61
C LYS A 468 3.65 36.49 -8.49
N ASN A 469 3.71 37.80 -8.30
CA ASN A 469 4.50 38.44 -7.26
C ASN A 469 3.95 38.16 -5.85
N GLN A 470 2.62 38.10 -5.70
CA GLN A 470 1.99 37.73 -4.43
C GLN A 470 2.31 36.27 -4.06
N LEU A 471 2.24 35.36 -5.04
CA LEU A 471 2.60 33.95 -4.85
C LEU A 471 4.09 33.76 -4.54
N LEU A 472 4.99 34.49 -5.22
CA LEU A 472 6.42 34.47 -4.91
C LEU A 472 6.73 34.96 -3.49
N ASN A 473 6.07 36.02 -3.02
CA ASN A 473 6.26 36.55 -1.67
C ASN A 473 5.75 35.58 -0.59
N ASP A 474 4.61 34.92 -0.83
CA ASP A 474 4.04 33.95 0.11
C ASP A 474 4.83 32.61 0.14
N LEU A 475 5.60 32.28 -0.91
CA LEU A 475 6.50 31.12 -0.93
C LEU A 475 7.84 31.40 -0.22
N LYS A 476 8.33 32.64 -0.26
CA LYS A 476 9.63 33.06 0.32
C LYS A 476 9.64 33.28 1.85
N ASP A 477 8.48 33.24 2.49
CA ASP A 477 8.37 33.44 3.94
C ASP A 477 8.82 32.18 4.71
N VAL A 478 10.11 32.13 5.03
CA VAL A 478 10.80 31.02 5.74
C VAL A 478 10.17 30.71 7.10
N ASN A 479 9.50 31.68 7.74
CA ASN A 479 8.76 31.48 8.99
C ASN A 479 7.50 30.61 8.82
N LYS A 480 7.12 30.27 7.58
CA LYS A 480 6.02 29.35 7.24
C LYS A 480 6.49 27.98 6.73
N VAL A 481 7.81 27.73 6.70
CA VAL A 481 8.41 26.47 6.30
C VAL A 481 8.54 25.60 7.54
N GLU A 482 7.63 24.63 7.65
CA GLU A 482 7.51 23.74 8.81
C GLU A 482 8.79 22.90 9.01
N GLN A 483 9.44 23.05 10.16
CA GLN A 483 10.10 21.91 10.79
C GLN A 483 8.99 20.94 11.18
N VAL A 484 8.91 19.80 10.49
CA VAL A 484 8.00 18.72 10.87
C VAL A 484 8.68 17.98 12.00
N ASP A 485 8.35 18.35 13.23
CA ASP A 485 8.79 17.60 14.40
C ASP A 485 8.27 16.17 14.30
N VAL A 486 9.16 15.20 14.54
CA VAL A 486 8.79 13.78 14.55
C VAL A 486 7.80 13.57 15.70
N PRO A 487 6.60 13.00 15.44
CA PRO A 487 5.63 12.73 16.49
C PRO A 487 6.26 11.85 17.57
N LYS A 488 6.06 12.24 18.84
CA LYS A 488 6.48 11.44 19.99
C LYS A 488 5.38 10.52 20.49
N GLN A 489 4.14 10.75 20.05
CA GLN A 489 2.97 9.97 20.40
C GLN A 489 2.28 9.45 19.14
N PHE A 490 1.91 8.17 19.15
CA PHE A 490 1.21 7.48 18.08
C PHE A 490 -0.04 6.82 18.68
N SER A 491 -1.16 6.92 17.98
CA SER A 491 -2.42 6.28 18.35
C SER A 491 -3.01 5.63 17.11
N PHE A 492 -3.22 4.33 17.14
CA PHE A 492 -3.82 3.56 16.07
C PHE A 492 -5.08 2.86 16.58
N GLU A 493 -6.23 3.22 16.03
CA GLU A 493 -7.52 2.66 16.41
C GLU A 493 -8.12 1.93 15.21
N PHE A 494 -8.36 0.63 15.31
CA PHE A 494 -9.08 -0.16 14.33
C PHE A 494 -10.42 -0.56 14.93
N VAL A 495 -11.51 -0.26 14.23
CA VAL A 495 -12.86 -0.66 14.64
C VAL A 495 -13.51 -1.38 13.48
N LEU A 496 -13.82 -2.65 13.70
CA LEU A 496 -14.67 -3.45 12.83
C LEU A 496 -16.07 -3.46 13.43
N GLY A 497 -17.07 -3.00 12.69
CA GLY A 497 -18.46 -3.10 13.09
C GLY A 497 -19.00 -4.50 12.84
N GLN A 498 -20.12 -4.59 12.14
CA GLN A 498 -20.80 -5.87 11.94
C GLN A 498 -20.19 -6.61 10.75
N MET A 499 -19.79 -7.86 10.96
CA MET A 499 -19.25 -8.74 9.94
C MET A 499 -19.89 -10.13 10.05
N ALA A 500 -20.29 -10.69 8.91
CA ALA A 500 -20.70 -12.07 8.77
C ALA A 500 -19.79 -12.78 7.76
N LEU A 501 -19.34 -13.99 8.09
CA LEU A 501 -18.62 -14.87 7.18
C LEU A 501 -19.40 -16.17 7.05
N ASP A 502 -19.90 -16.46 5.87
CA ASP A 502 -20.59 -17.69 5.54
C ASP A 502 -19.71 -18.58 4.67
N LEU A 503 -19.39 -19.76 5.20
CA LEU A 503 -18.78 -20.84 4.45
C LEU A 503 -19.87 -21.76 3.92
N VAL A 504 -19.87 -21.94 2.60
CA VAL A 504 -20.92 -22.65 1.87
C VAL A 504 -20.33 -23.90 1.20
N ASP A 505 -20.76 -25.09 1.62
CA ASP A 505 -20.41 -26.34 0.94
C ASP A 505 -21.39 -26.59 -0.21
N ASP A 506 -20.98 -26.18 -1.41
CA ASP A 506 -21.77 -26.26 -2.63
C ASP A 506 -21.78 -27.66 -3.27
N ARG A 507 -21.25 -28.69 -2.60
CA ARG A 507 -21.48 -30.10 -2.99
C ARG A 507 -22.91 -30.54 -2.71
N TYR A 508 -23.56 -29.94 -1.71
CA TYR A 508 -24.92 -30.27 -1.31
C TYR A 508 -25.91 -29.32 -1.99
N HIS A 509 -27.01 -29.87 -2.50
CA HIS A 509 -28.08 -29.08 -3.12
C HIS A 509 -29.13 -28.58 -2.13
N ASP A 510 -29.18 -29.16 -0.93
CA ASP A 510 -30.08 -28.74 0.14
C ASP A 510 -29.51 -27.52 0.87
N GLU A 511 -30.29 -26.44 0.95
CA GLU A 511 -29.92 -25.17 1.59
C GLU A 511 -29.44 -25.37 3.04
N VAL A 512 -30.05 -26.31 3.77
CA VAL A 512 -29.69 -26.58 5.16
C VAL A 512 -28.27 -27.10 5.25
N HIS A 513 -27.93 -28.10 4.44
CA HIS A 513 -26.61 -28.73 4.40
C HIS A 513 -25.56 -27.86 3.70
N ARG A 514 -26.00 -26.87 2.91
CA ARG A 514 -25.14 -25.97 2.16
C ARG A 514 -24.39 -24.99 3.07
N GLN A 515 -25.02 -24.49 4.14
CA GLN A 515 -24.35 -23.57 5.07
C GLN A 515 -23.50 -24.36 6.08
N LEU A 516 -22.21 -24.52 5.77
CA LEU A 516 -21.28 -25.21 6.66
C LEU A 516 -21.01 -24.42 7.93
N MET A 517 -20.70 -23.13 7.82
CA MET A 517 -20.38 -22.32 8.99
C MET A 517 -20.74 -20.88 8.75
N SER A 518 -21.38 -20.25 9.73
CA SER A 518 -21.65 -18.81 9.76
C SER A 518 -20.96 -18.20 10.96
N LEU A 519 -20.01 -17.30 10.74
CA LEU A 519 -19.38 -16.53 11.79
C LEU A 519 -19.97 -15.13 11.77
N ALA A 520 -20.61 -14.71 12.86
CA ALA A 520 -21.14 -13.37 13.01
C ALA A 520 -20.43 -12.63 14.14
N LEU A 521 -19.78 -11.54 13.79
CA LEU A 521 -19.09 -10.61 14.67
C LEU A 521 -19.87 -9.29 14.66
N ARG A 522 -20.34 -8.79 15.81
CA ARG A 522 -21.06 -7.48 15.79
C ARG A 522 -20.14 -6.29 15.91
N GLN A 523 -19.06 -6.41 16.67
CA GLN A 523 -18.06 -5.37 16.83
C GLN A 523 -16.77 -5.93 17.40
N ALA A 524 -15.64 -5.56 16.81
CA ALA A 524 -14.31 -5.73 17.36
C ALA A 524 -13.54 -4.41 17.28
N GLY A 525 -12.62 -4.20 18.22
CA GLY A 525 -11.76 -3.03 18.28
C GLY A 525 -10.32 -3.44 18.60
N ILE A 526 -9.35 -2.73 18.03
CA ILE A 526 -7.95 -2.77 18.43
C ILE A 526 -7.50 -1.33 18.62
N ASP A 527 -6.96 -0.99 19.78
CA ASP A 527 -6.40 0.32 20.08
C ASP A 527 -4.92 0.15 20.48
N ILE A 528 -4.03 0.78 19.74
CA ILE A 528 -2.58 0.77 19.96
C ILE A 528 -2.14 2.19 20.24
N ASN A 529 -1.61 2.44 21.42
CA ASN A 529 -1.07 3.74 21.80
C ASN A 529 0.42 3.58 22.11
N VAL A 530 1.26 4.48 21.60
CA VAL A 530 2.70 4.52 21.86
C VAL A 530 3.10 5.94 22.17
N ARG A 531 3.91 6.15 23.19
CA ARG A 531 4.42 7.46 23.60
C ARG A 531 5.87 7.33 24.02
N MET A 532 6.75 7.97 23.27
CA MET A 532 8.18 8.06 23.58
C MET A 532 8.38 8.91 24.84
N ALA A 533 9.11 8.38 25.82
CA ALA A 533 9.43 9.07 27.07
C ALA A 533 10.73 8.49 27.67
N THR A 534 11.27 9.13 28.70
CA THR A 534 12.41 8.57 29.44
C THR A 534 11.90 7.71 30.59
N ASP A 535 12.53 6.56 30.83
CA ASP A 535 12.24 5.74 31.99
C ASP A 535 12.78 6.35 33.29
N PHE A 536 12.57 5.68 34.43
CA PHE A 536 13.04 6.14 35.74
C PHE A 536 14.58 6.14 35.89
N LEU A 537 15.29 5.44 34.98
CA LEU A 537 16.76 5.43 34.91
C LEU A 537 17.30 6.55 34.00
N GLY A 538 16.41 7.34 33.39
CA GLY A 538 16.77 8.41 32.46
C GLY A 538 17.16 7.91 31.07
N GLN A 539 16.84 6.66 30.72
CA GLN A 539 17.08 6.10 29.40
C GLN A 539 15.87 6.36 28.49
N ASP A 540 16.12 6.57 27.21
CA ASP A 540 15.06 6.70 26.20
C ASP A 540 14.27 5.39 26.10
N SER A 541 12.96 5.47 26.27
CA SER A 541 12.02 4.35 26.29
C SER A 541 10.66 4.77 25.70
N ALA A 542 9.64 3.93 25.86
CA ALA A 542 8.29 4.23 25.42
C ALA A 542 7.24 3.63 26.35
N GLU A 543 6.22 4.45 26.70
CA GLU A 543 4.95 3.92 27.19
C GLU A 543 4.19 3.38 25.98
N TRP A 544 3.62 2.18 26.08
CA TRP A 544 2.78 1.66 25.02
C TRP A 544 1.64 0.81 25.57
N GLY A 545 0.55 0.73 24.82
CA GLY A 545 -0.61 -0.07 25.16
C GLY A 545 -1.24 -0.67 23.92
N VAL A 546 -1.68 -1.92 24.01
CA VAL A 546 -2.48 -2.61 23.00
C VAL A 546 -3.72 -3.14 23.70
N LYS A 547 -4.88 -2.63 23.32
CA LYS A 547 -6.19 -3.08 23.79
C LYS A 547 -6.96 -3.70 22.64
N ILE A 548 -7.44 -4.92 22.80
CA ILE A 548 -8.30 -5.63 21.86
C ILE A 548 -9.63 -5.89 22.55
N ASP A 549 -10.71 -5.40 21.95
CA ASP A 549 -12.07 -5.54 22.46
C ASP A 549 -12.92 -6.35 21.47
N LEU A 550 -13.63 -7.34 21.98
CA LEU A 550 -14.59 -8.15 21.24
C LEU A 550 -15.94 -8.06 21.92
N LYS A 551 -16.96 -7.47 21.26
CA LYS A 551 -18.27 -7.31 21.89
C LYS A 551 -19.11 -8.57 21.90
N THR A 552 -19.32 -9.16 20.73
CA THR A 552 -20.08 -10.40 20.58
C THR A 552 -19.56 -11.19 19.40
N PHE A 553 -19.50 -12.49 19.54
CA PHE A 553 -19.16 -13.41 18.46
C PHE A 553 -20.09 -14.62 18.50
N HIS A 554 -20.58 -15.03 17.33
CA HIS A 554 -21.40 -16.21 17.15
C HIS A 554 -20.82 -17.05 16.04
N ALA A 555 -20.68 -18.35 16.29
CA ALA A 555 -20.40 -19.32 15.26
C ALA A 555 -21.56 -20.32 15.17
N LEU A 556 -22.18 -20.38 14.01
CA LEU A 556 -23.31 -21.25 13.70
C LEU A 556 -22.89 -22.32 12.68
N HIS A 557 -23.51 -23.48 12.76
CA HIS A 557 -23.41 -24.58 11.81
C HIS A 557 -24.83 -25.09 11.54
N HIS A 558 -25.28 -25.08 10.28
CA HIS A 558 -26.66 -25.41 9.89
C HIS A 558 -27.71 -24.72 10.79
N THR A 559 -27.56 -23.40 11.02
CA THR A 559 -28.37 -22.55 11.94
C THR A 559 -28.20 -22.78 13.44
N ARG A 560 -27.51 -23.84 13.86
CA ARG A 560 -27.26 -24.14 15.28
C ARG A 560 -25.98 -23.48 15.74
N ALA A 561 -26.04 -22.71 16.81
CA ALA A 561 -24.83 -22.15 17.40
C ALA A 561 -23.97 -23.23 18.04
N PHE A 562 -22.70 -23.33 17.64
CA PHE A 562 -21.71 -24.20 18.30
C PHE A 562 -20.71 -23.41 19.14
N MET A 563 -20.61 -22.09 18.93
CA MET A 563 -19.82 -21.20 19.79
C MET A 563 -20.53 -19.85 19.93
N GLN A 564 -20.65 -19.33 21.15
CA GLN A 564 -21.15 -17.99 21.41
C GLN A 564 -20.32 -17.30 22.48
N LEU A 565 -20.02 -16.03 22.22
CA LEU A 565 -19.42 -15.07 23.14
C LEU A 565 -20.39 -13.90 23.22
N LYS A 566 -21.02 -13.72 24.38
CA LYS A 566 -21.96 -12.64 24.64
C LYS A 566 -21.52 -11.86 25.88
N PRO A 567 -21.72 -10.54 25.92
CA PRO A 567 -21.56 -9.79 27.14
C PRO A 567 -22.64 -10.25 28.13
N ASN A 568 -22.27 -10.32 29.40
CA ASN A 568 -23.21 -10.74 30.44
C ASN A 568 -24.29 -9.66 30.64
N GLU A 569 -25.53 -9.91 30.20
CA GLU A 569 -26.66 -8.96 30.33
C GLU A 569 -27.04 -8.73 31.81
N GLU A 570 -26.88 -9.74 32.67
CA GLU A 570 -27.11 -9.65 34.12
C GLU A 570 -25.99 -8.88 34.84
N GLY A 571 -24.84 -8.75 34.18
CA GLY A 571 -23.65 -8.05 34.64
C GLY A 571 -23.78 -6.52 34.67
N ASN A 572 -24.91 -5.93 34.27
CA ASN A 572 -25.09 -4.45 34.29
C ASN A 572 -24.88 -3.81 35.70
N ARG A 573 -24.96 -4.60 36.78
CA ARG A 573 -24.58 -4.14 38.14
C ARG A 573 -23.09 -4.31 38.46
N ALA A 574 -22.41 -5.30 37.89
CA ALA A 574 -20.97 -5.51 38.08
C ALA A 574 -20.13 -4.66 37.10
N ALA A 575 -20.61 -4.44 35.87
CA ALA A 575 -20.04 -3.54 34.87
C ALA A 575 -19.98 -2.07 35.36
N GLN A 576 -20.85 -1.70 36.30
CA GLN A 576 -20.84 -0.38 36.94
C GLN A 576 -19.59 -0.15 37.83
N TRP A 577 -18.90 -1.22 38.24
CA TRP A 577 -17.68 -1.14 39.06
C TRP A 577 -16.38 -1.11 38.24
N LEU A 578 -16.42 -1.50 36.97
CA LEU A 578 -15.21 -1.66 36.14
C LEU A 578 -14.98 -0.52 35.13
N GLY A 579 -15.91 0.42 34.98
CA GLY A 579 -15.69 1.66 34.20
C GLY A 579 -15.44 1.47 32.69
N GLU A 580 -15.37 0.24 32.20
CA GLU A 580 -14.99 -0.12 30.84
C GLU A 580 -15.98 -1.15 30.26
N GLY A 581 -16.58 -0.80 29.12
CA GLY A 581 -17.13 -1.65 28.05
C GLY A 581 -17.84 -2.96 28.38
N THR A 582 -19.05 -3.12 27.82
CA THR A 582 -19.79 -4.38 27.64
C THR A 582 -19.13 -5.33 26.62
N SER A 583 -17.83 -5.57 26.73
CA SER A 583 -17.09 -6.48 25.84
C SER A 583 -17.24 -7.93 26.31
N ALA A 584 -17.46 -8.88 25.40
CA ALA A 584 -17.42 -10.32 25.69
C ALA A 584 -15.98 -10.82 25.91
N ALA A 585 -15.00 -10.22 25.24
CA ALA A 585 -13.59 -10.43 25.55
C ALA A 585 -12.82 -9.11 25.44
N CYS A 586 -11.88 -8.90 26.36
CA CYS A 586 -10.97 -7.76 26.37
C CYS A 586 -9.56 -8.28 26.68
N PHE A 587 -8.61 -7.88 25.87
CA PHE A 587 -7.19 -8.14 26.08
C PHE A 587 -6.46 -6.81 26.09
N ASP A 588 -5.77 -6.50 27.18
CA ASP A 588 -5.13 -5.21 27.39
C ASP A 588 -3.70 -5.43 27.88
N ILE A 589 -2.71 -5.09 27.05
CA ILE A 589 -1.30 -5.10 27.42
C ILE A 589 -0.83 -3.66 27.47
N GLN A 590 -0.28 -3.22 28.59
CA GLN A 590 0.24 -1.87 28.77
C GLN A 590 1.63 -1.89 29.42
N SER A 591 2.59 -1.26 28.79
CA SER A 591 3.86 -0.87 29.39
C SER A 591 3.77 0.58 29.86
N LYS A 592 3.88 0.80 31.17
CA LYS A 592 3.84 2.11 31.83
C LYS A 592 5.19 2.41 32.46
N LEU A 593 5.72 3.59 32.17
CA LEU A 593 6.94 4.08 32.77
C LEU A 593 6.57 4.83 34.05
N GLN A 594 6.76 4.22 35.22
CA GLN A 594 6.48 4.86 36.51
C GLN A 594 7.73 5.58 37.02
N LYS A 595 7.56 6.44 38.03
CA LYS A 595 8.68 7.22 38.59
C LYS A 595 9.79 6.38 39.22
N GLU A 596 9.47 5.17 39.67
CA GLU A 596 10.38 4.32 40.43
C GLU A 596 10.66 2.98 39.74
N GLN A 597 9.89 2.63 38.71
CA GLN A 597 9.94 1.32 38.06
C GLN A 597 9.18 1.32 36.72
N ASN A 598 9.52 0.40 35.83
CA ASN A 598 8.77 0.11 34.62
C ASN A 598 7.77 -1.03 34.87
N LEU A 599 6.49 -0.78 34.62
CA LEU A 599 5.41 -1.73 34.84
C LEU A 599 4.89 -2.28 33.50
N LEU A 600 4.88 -3.60 33.35
CA LEU A 600 4.10 -4.27 32.30
C LEU A 600 2.84 -4.85 32.93
N SER A 601 1.68 -4.32 32.53
CA SER A 601 0.36 -4.81 32.91
C SER A 601 -0.21 -5.61 31.75
N ILE A 602 -0.65 -6.83 32.04
CA ILE A 602 -1.29 -7.73 31.08
C ILE A 602 -2.62 -8.14 31.69
N SER A 603 -3.72 -7.73 31.08
CA SER A 603 -5.07 -8.05 31.51
C SER A 603 -5.81 -8.83 30.42
N PHE A 604 -6.34 -9.99 30.79
CA PHE A 604 -7.18 -10.83 29.94
C PHE A 604 -8.53 -11.01 30.62
N LYS A 605 -9.59 -10.47 30.04
CA LYS A 605 -10.95 -10.58 30.56
C LYS A 605 -11.82 -11.26 29.52
N PHE A 606 -12.28 -12.47 29.81
CA PHE A 606 -13.15 -13.25 28.94
C PHE A 606 -14.46 -13.54 29.67
N MET A 607 -15.58 -13.20 29.07
CA MET A 607 -16.90 -13.69 29.48
C MET A 607 -17.04 -15.17 29.13
N PRO A 608 -17.98 -15.90 29.77
CA PRO A 608 -18.18 -17.32 29.51
C PRO A 608 -18.36 -17.58 28.01
N VAL A 609 -17.51 -18.44 27.45
CA VAL A 609 -17.67 -18.94 26.09
C VAL A 609 -18.64 -20.12 26.15
N GLU A 610 -19.79 -20.01 25.50
CA GLU A 610 -20.72 -21.11 25.35
C GLU A 610 -20.30 -21.93 24.12
N ILE A 611 -19.94 -23.19 24.33
CA ILE A 611 -19.56 -24.11 23.25
C ILE A 611 -20.56 -25.26 23.23
N ASN A 612 -21.32 -25.40 22.14
CA ASN A 612 -22.19 -26.54 21.91
C ASN A 612 -21.45 -27.53 21.01
N LEU A 613 -21.10 -28.71 21.53
CA LEU A 613 -20.48 -29.75 20.73
C LEU A 613 -21.51 -30.33 19.77
N LEU A 614 -21.31 -30.08 18.49
CA LEU A 614 -22.10 -30.66 17.42
C LEU A 614 -21.35 -31.86 16.84
N GLU A 615 -22.06 -32.97 16.67
CA GLU A 615 -21.50 -34.19 16.09
C GLU A 615 -21.00 -33.94 14.65
N GLY A 616 -19.79 -34.40 14.33
CA GLY A 616 -19.21 -34.32 12.98
C GLY A 616 -18.73 -32.94 12.52
N ILE A 617 -18.94 -31.84 13.27
CA ILE A 617 -18.58 -30.48 12.82
C ILE A 617 -17.08 -30.33 12.52
N VAL A 618 -16.23 -30.92 13.35
CA VAL A 618 -14.77 -30.88 13.16
C VAL A 618 -14.38 -31.60 11.88
N GLU A 619 -14.92 -32.79 11.63
CA GLU A 619 -14.68 -33.56 10.41
C GLU A 619 -15.14 -32.80 9.16
N MET A 620 -16.31 -32.15 9.22
CA MET A 620 -16.84 -31.35 8.11
C MET A 620 -15.99 -30.11 7.81
N ILE A 621 -15.53 -29.40 8.85
CA ILE A 621 -14.60 -28.26 8.69
C ILE A 621 -13.29 -28.75 8.08
N LEU A 622 -12.71 -29.83 8.62
CA LEU A 622 -11.48 -30.41 8.09
C LEU A 622 -11.65 -30.87 6.64
N ASP A 623 -12.78 -31.49 6.28
CA ASP A 623 -13.08 -31.90 4.89
C ASP A 623 -13.26 -30.69 3.96
N PHE A 624 -13.89 -29.60 4.41
CA PHE A 624 -14.00 -28.36 3.64
C PHE A 624 -12.62 -27.80 3.27
N TRP A 625 -11.69 -27.84 4.23
CA TRP A 625 -10.32 -27.36 4.05
C TRP A 625 -9.36 -28.40 3.49
N ARG A 626 -9.75 -29.67 3.39
CA ARG A 626 -8.90 -30.74 2.89
C ARG A 626 -8.51 -30.44 1.45
N GLU A 627 -7.21 -30.39 1.21
CA GLU A 627 -6.69 -30.29 -0.14
C GLU A 627 -7.17 -31.51 -0.94
N PRO A 628 -7.52 -31.33 -2.23
CA PRO A 628 -7.70 -32.49 -3.09
C PRO A 628 -6.42 -33.33 -3.02
N GLU A 629 -6.54 -34.66 -2.92
CA GLU A 629 -5.39 -35.57 -3.00
C GLU A 629 -4.62 -35.21 -4.26
N ARG A 630 -3.51 -34.49 -4.10
CA ARG A 630 -2.56 -34.34 -5.18
C ARG A 630 -1.99 -35.72 -5.40
N GLN A 631 -1.87 -36.11 -6.67
CA GLN A 631 -0.93 -37.16 -7.01
C GLN A 631 0.44 -36.62 -6.62
N GLU A 632 0.87 -36.93 -5.39
CA GLU A 632 2.22 -36.69 -4.95
C GLU A 632 3.10 -37.44 -5.96
N LYS A 633 3.69 -36.69 -6.89
CA LYS A 633 4.99 -37.12 -7.41
C LYS A 633 5.86 -37.20 -6.18
N GLU A 634 6.22 -38.41 -5.78
CA GLU A 634 7.18 -38.70 -4.73
C GLU A 634 8.42 -37.84 -5.01
N LEU A 635 8.47 -36.67 -4.40
CA LEU A 635 9.71 -35.93 -4.28
C LEU A 635 10.52 -36.74 -3.28
N PRO A 636 11.77 -37.10 -3.61
CA PRO A 636 12.60 -37.85 -2.69
C PRO A 636 12.63 -37.13 -1.35
N LEU A 637 12.18 -37.86 -0.31
CA LEU A 637 12.16 -37.41 1.07
C LEU A 637 13.53 -36.80 1.42
N LEU A 638 13.52 -35.54 1.87
CA LEU A 638 14.70 -34.83 2.33
C LEU A 638 15.22 -35.51 3.61
N GLU A 639 16.14 -36.46 3.45
CA GLU A 639 17.09 -36.84 4.51
C GLU A 639 18.14 -35.73 4.76
N THR A 640 18.22 -34.71 3.89
CA THR A 640 19.19 -33.61 4.00
C THR A 640 18.82 -32.51 5.00
N VAL A 641 17.61 -32.48 5.57
CA VAL A 641 17.20 -31.39 6.48
C VAL A 641 17.83 -31.53 7.87
N GLU A 642 18.08 -32.75 8.34
CA GLU A 642 18.74 -32.96 9.64
C GLU A 642 20.24 -32.60 9.58
N GLU A 643 20.93 -32.98 8.51
CA GLU A 643 22.34 -32.63 8.29
C GLU A 643 22.56 -31.11 8.08
N GLU A 644 21.67 -30.43 7.34
CA GLU A 644 21.73 -28.97 7.16
C GLU A 644 21.40 -28.20 8.46
N MET A 645 20.59 -28.76 9.36
CA MET A 645 20.25 -28.12 10.63
C MET A 645 21.42 -28.22 11.63
N ASP A 646 22.15 -29.34 11.63
CA ASP A 646 23.34 -29.51 12.46
C ASP A 646 24.49 -28.60 12.00
N GLU A 647 24.75 -28.49 10.68
CA GLU A 647 25.75 -27.53 10.14
C GLU A 647 25.38 -26.07 10.48
N HIS A 648 24.10 -25.70 10.40
CA HIS A 648 23.64 -24.37 10.78
C HIS A 648 23.74 -24.08 12.28
N MET A 649 23.61 -25.10 13.13
CA MET A 649 23.79 -24.96 14.58
C MET A 649 25.26 -24.72 14.91
N GLU A 650 26.19 -25.42 14.26
CA GLU A 650 27.64 -25.20 14.43
C GLU A 650 28.07 -23.81 13.94
N ASP A 651 27.60 -23.37 12.76
CA ASP A 651 27.86 -22.02 12.23
C ASP A 651 27.28 -20.92 13.16
N MET A 652 26.11 -21.17 13.75
CA MET A 652 25.49 -20.26 14.70
C MET A 652 26.27 -20.20 16.01
N GLU A 653 26.79 -21.33 16.51
CA GLU A 653 27.66 -21.36 17.69
C GLU A 653 28.97 -20.60 17.43
N GLU A 654 29.64 -20.83 16.30
CA GLU A 654 30.86 -20.11 15.94
C GLU A 654 30.59 -18.59 15.78
N TRP A 655 29.46 -18.22 15.18
CA TRP A 655 29.05 -16.82 15.08
C TRP A 655 28.74 -16.21 16.45
N LEU A 656 28.07 -16.94 17.35
CA LEU A 656 27.78 -16.49 18.70
C LEU A 656 29.06 -16.33 19.52
N GLU A 657 30.05 -17.20 19.35
CA GLU A 657 31.36 -17.06 20.00
C GLU A 657 32.12 -15.84 19.47
N LYS A 658 32.14 -15.65 18.15
CA LYS A 658 32.81 -14.52 17.49
C LYS A 658 32.20 -13.17 17.85
N ASN A 659 30.89 -13.13 18.08
CA ASN A 659 30.14 -11.93 18.42
C ASN A 659 29.72 -11.89 19.91
N ALA A 660 30.32 -12.72 20.77
CA ALA A 660 29.84 -12.92 22.14
C ALA A 660 29.72 -11.64 22.96
N GLU A 661 30.61 -10.65 22.77
CA GLU A 661 30.52 -9.37 23.46
C GLU A 661 29.42 -8.46 22.92
N GLU A 662 29.18 -8.43 21.60
CA GLU A 662 28.05 -7.70 21.02
C GLU A 662 26.73 -8.35 21.41
N VAL A 663 26.65 -9.69 21.36
CA VAL A 663 25.49 -10.46 21.82
C VAL A 663 25.24 -10.24 23.31
N LYS A 664 26.29 -10.18 24.16
CA LYS A 664 26.15 -9.80 25.56
C LYS A 664 25.69 -8.36 25.74
N GLN A 665 26.14 -7.43 24.91
CA GLN A 665 25.69 -6.03 24.95
C GLN A 665 24.22 -5.91 24.54
N VAL A 666 23.81 -6.60 23.47
CA VAL A 666 22.42 -6.67 23.00
C VAL A 666 21.55 -7.39 24.03
N ALA A 667 22.02 -8.50 24.59
CA ALA A 667 21.33 -9.23 25.65
C ALA A 667 21.20 -8.39 26.92
N ARG A 668 22.24 -7.65 27.32
CA ARG A 668 22.17 -6.68 28.44
C ARG A 668 21.24 -5.52 28.13
N ALA A 669 21.26 -5.00 26.91
CA ALA A 669 20.34 -3.94 26.48
C ALA A 669 18.88 -4.44 26.44
N ALA A 670 18.64 -5.69 26.04
CA ALA A 670 17.34 -6.33 26.09
C ALA A 670 16.92 -6.64 27.53
N TYR A 671 17.85 -7.10 28.37
CA TYR A 671 17.61 -7.40 29.78
C TYR A 671 17.30 -6.14 30.59
N ASN A 672 17.99 -5.03 30.31
CA ASN A 672 17.71 -3.72 30.88
C ASN A 672 16.38 -3.12 30.38
N ARG A 673 15.76 -3.72 29.36
CA ARG A 673 14.42 -3.35 28.84
C ARG A 673 13.33 -4.29 29.34
N ILE A 674 13.66 -5.30 30.17
CA ILE A 674 12.66 -6.13 30.85
C ILE A 674 11.94 -5.23 31.87
N PRO A 675 10.60 -5.29 31.96
CA PRO A 675 9.87 -4.53 32.97
C PRO A 675 10.30 -4.96 34.37
N ASP A 676 10.50 -3.99 35.27
CA ASP A 676 10.84 -4.26 36.67
C ASP A 676 9.71 -4.98 37.40
N LYS A 677 8.46 -4.66 37.02
CA LYS A 677 7.25 -5.25 37.57
C LYS A 677 6.36 -5.79 36.46
N LEU A 678 5.90 -7.03 36.64
CA LEU A 678 4.87 -7.65 35.80
C LEU A 678 3.60 -7.81 36.62
N GLU A 679 2.51 -7.19 36.18
CA GLU A 679 1.16 -7.41 36.68
C GLU A 679 0.39 -8.24 35.66
N LEU A 680 0.05 -9.48 36.02
CA LEU A 680 -0.80 -10.35 35.21
C LEU A 680 -2.16 -10.50 35.89
N GLU A 681 -3.20 -10.00 35.24
CA GLU A 681 -4.60 -10.18 35.62
C GLU A 681 -5.27 -11.07 34.56
N ILE A 682 -5.57 -12.31 34.90
CA ILE A 682 -6.36 -13.20 34.03
C ILE A 682 -7.70 -13.45 34.72
N MET A 683 -8.76 -12.92 34.12
CA MET A 683 -10.14 -13.21 34.44
C MET A 683 -10.76 -13.98 33.28
N ILE A 684 -10.70 -15.32 33.36
CA ILE A 684 -11.42 -16.19 32.44
C ILE A 684 -12.68 -16.64 33.17
N ALA A 685 -13.82 -16.06 32.79
CA ALA A 685 -15.09 -16.62 33.18
C ALA A 685 -15.25 -17.97 32.50
N SER A 686 -15.82 -18.92 33.23
CA SER A 686 -15.73 -20.32 32.84
C SER A 686 -16.39 -20.62 31.50
N PRO A 687 -15.73 -21.36 30.59
CA PRO A 687 -16.41 -21.85 29.41
C PRO A 687 -17.56 -22.78 29.83
N ILE A 688 -18.69 -22.66 29.15
CA ILE A 688 -19.87 -23.50 29.35
C ILE A 688 -19.92 -24.47 28.18
N LEU A 689 -19.64 -25.74 28.44
CA LEU A 689 -19.67 -26.80 27.44
C LEU A 689 -21.00 -27.52 27.49
N HIS A 690 -21.74 -27.48 26.38
CA HIS A 690 -22.96 -28.25 26.17
C HIS A 690 -22.63 -29.50 25.36
N VAL A 691 -22.69 -30.66 26.01
CA VAL A 691 -22.40 -31.96 25.40
C VAL A 691 -23.71 -32.71 25.18
N PRO A 692 -24.06 -33.08 23.94
CA PRO A 692 -25.23 -33.91 23.70
C PRO A 692 -24.99 -35.31 24.31
N VAL A 693 -25.98 -35.78 25.07
CA VAL A 693 -26.02 -37.14 25.63
C VAL A 693 -27.33 -37.80 25.22
N THR A 694 -27.42 -39.13 25.30
CA THR A 694 -28.59 -39.89 24.81
C THR A 694 -29.94 -39.45 25.40
N LEU A 695 -29.95 -38.81 26.58
CA LEU A 695 -31.15 -38.34 27.29
C LEU A 695 -31.30 -36.81 27.34
N GLY A 696 -30.48 -36.04 26.60
CA GLY A 696 -30.56 -34.57 26.61
C GLY A 696 -29.21 -33.88 26.39
N THR A 697 -28.94 -32.82 27.15
CA THR A 697 -27.69 -32.06 27.07
C THR A 697 -27.06 -31.99 28.46
N ALA A 698 -25.83 -32.49 28.59
CA ALA A 698 -25.02 -32.29 29.79
C ALA A 698 -24.32 -30.93 29.69
N ILE A 699 -24.42 -30.13 30.75
CA ILE A 699 -23.79 -28.79 30.83
C ILE A 699 -22.63 -28.89 31.81
N PHE A 700 -21.42 -28.59 31.34
CA PHE A 700 -20.21 -28.53 32.16
C PHE A 700 -19.75 -27.06 32.25
N SER A 701 -19.59 -26.57 33.47
CA SER A 701 -18.95 -25.28 33.77
C SER A 701 -17.70 -25.55 34.59
N LEU A 702 -16.57 -24.92 34.23
CA LEU A 702 -15.25 -25.17 34.84
C LEU A 702 -14.96 -24.26 36.06
N GLY A 703 -15.93 -23.47 36.55
CA GLY A 703 -15.73 -22.44 37.58
C GLY A 703 -14.93 -21.20 37.13
N GLU A 704 -14.93 -20.13 37.93
CA GLU A 704 -14.10 -18.95 37.65
C GLU A 704 -12.65 -19.19 38.10
N LEU A 705 -11.68 -18.84 37.26
CA LEU A 705 -10.25 -18.92 37.61
C LEU A 705 -9.65 -17.50 37.66
N PRO A 706 -9.71 -16.81 38.81
CA PRO A 706 -8.96 -15.57 38.99
C PRO A 706 -7.48 -15.89 39.22
N LEU A 707 -6.62 -15.53 38.26
CA LEU A 707 -5.17 -15.53 38.47
C LEU A 707 -4.67 -14.10 38.54
N ALA A 708 -4.21 -13.70 39.72
CA ALA A 708 -3.48 -12.47 39.93
C ALA A 708 -2.04 -12.82 40.33
N MET A 709 -1.08 -12.45 39.49
CA MET A 709 0.35 -12.55 39.82
C MET A 709 0.96 -11.15 39.81
N GLY A 710 1.41 -10.70 40.99
CA GLY A 710 2.32 -9.57 41.12
C GLY A 710 3.65 -10.09 41.63
N LYS A 711 4.72 -9.91 40.85
CA LYS A 711 6.09 -10.09 41.35
C LYS A 711 6.63 -8.77 41.90
#